data_AF-A0A5J4KJE6-F1
#
_entry.id   AF-A0A5J4KJE6-F1
#
_cell.length_a   1.000
_cell.length_b   1.000
_cell.length_c   1.000
_cell.angle_alpha   90.00
_cell.angle_beta   90.00
_cell.angle_gamma   90.00
#
_symmetry.space_group_name_H-M   'P 1'
#
loop_
_entity.id
_entity.type
_entity.pdbx_description
1 polymer ?
#
loop_
_entity_poly.entity_id
_entity_poly.type
_entity_poly.pdbx_seq_one_letter_code
_entity_poly.pdbx_strand_id
1 'polypeptide(L)'
;MFEREPDSQEPLGEAKLTGFGLHNILSPLVLPAEDAAYISPEVAQGQTENIRSDIYSLGVILYELCTGTLPFHGDSVAELLQQHIHATPMSPALINPHIVPGLTAIILRCLAKEPAARFPTAAALVAAVAKVLNAPTSSRLGQSGTAISGNRLTPRGTSLDAMDDVTYLSPQVSGAFTQLPLTAQTQSGEYTQAPMMTPLPAVSVSNSGHTQMAVSSGQSQGMLSAQPTQQLEGHGASTPDLQPQQAPNLIRAGRRNRSRKKNLAIWASVLLCLLVVGAGLMTFLLLQRQSAAAETLSGHAFFVSSGLIDSNNPNGIVDGLQLDLSHIPAPQAGKSYYAWLLGDNDANVTIPALSLGTLQILNGRVSKSFTSNDNKNLLSRYSRFLVTEEDASMPPANPSLDQNTWRYGAFFSQVPSPEDTQNHYSLLDHLRHLLAQDPKLASVGLSGGLDIWLFRNTLKILEWSGSARDAYRSGDTGLMQRQAVRILDYLDGTQYVQTEKIPANLSPILVDPKIARVALLEVSQSESPPAYLLHIGNHLHEISFAPNVNGDQKKLATEINVAINNVKSWFLGVHDDAAAIIHMSPDQLRKPETLARLNHMFKLANNAFVGETDPATNQVREGVSQIHYKAQQLATFDVMACSASKASKSCI
;
A
#
# COMPACT_ATOMS: atom_id res chain seq x y z
N MET A 1 -26.29 -10.22 -10.55
CA MET A 1 -27.75 -10.40 -10.78
C MET A 1 -28.07 -10.36 -12.28
N PHE A 2 -28.03 -11.50 -13.00
CA PHE A 2 -28.34 -11.56 -14.45
C PHE A 2 -28.99 -12.89 -14.84
N GLU A 3 -30.32 -12.95 -14.85
CA GLU A 3 -31.07 -14.09 -15.39
C GLU A 3 -31.51 -13.85 -16.83
N ARG A 4 -31.62 -14.93 -17.60
CA ARG A 4 -32.17 -14.93 -18.96
C ARG A 4 -33.53 -15.61 -18.95
N GLU A 5 -34.60 -14.90 -19.31
CA GLU A 5 -35.88 -15.54 -19.59
C GLU A 5 -35.73 -16.56 -20.74
N PRO A 6 -36.13 -17.84 -20.55
CA PRO A 6 -35.88 -18.91 -21.53
C PRO A 6 -36.40 -18.64 -22.95
N ASP A 7 -37.56 -17.97 -23.07
CA ASP A 7 -38.26 -17.75 -24.35
C ASP A 7 -38.01 -16.36 -25.00
N SER A 8 -37.05 -15.58 -24.47
CA SER A 8 -36.75 -14.24 -24.99
C SER A 8 -36.13 -14.28 -26.42
N GLN A 9 -36.85 -13.72 -27.40
CA GLN A 9 -36.38 -13.54 -28.79
C GLN A 9 -35.64 -12.21 -29.03
N GLU A 10 -35.39 -11.43 -27.98
CA GLU A 10 -34.64 -10.17 -28.06
C GLU A 10 -33.15 -10.42 -28.42
N PRO A 11 -32.50 -9.52 -29.17
CA PRO A 11 -31.09 -9.66 -29.53
C PRO A 11 -30.19 -9.51 -28.27
N LEU A 12 -29.12 -10.32 -28.20
CA LEU A 12 -28.15 -10.22 -27.10
C LEU A 12 -27.50 -8.83 -27.06
N GLY A 13 -27.55 -8.18 -25.90
CA GLY A 13 -26.71 -7.02 -25.56
C GLY A 13 -27.43 -5.81 -24.98
N GLU A 14 -28.76 -5.71 -25.06
CA GLU A 14 -29.50 -4.58 -24.47
C GLU A 14 -29.84 -4.84 -23.00
N ALA A 15 -29.24 -4.05 -22.10
CA ALA A 15 -29.53 -4.10 -20.67
C ALA A 15 -30.84 -3.37 -20.32
N LYS A 16 -31.80 -4.09 -19.74
CA LYS A 16 -33.09 -3.55 -19.29
C LYS A 16 -33.13 -3.54 -17.76
N LEU A 17 -33.35 -2.35 -17.16
CA LEU A 17 -33.53 -2.20 -15.72
C LEU A 17 -34.98 -2.53 -15.33
N THR A 18 -35.13 -3.32 -14.27
CA THR A 18 -36.41 -3.78 -13.71
C THR A 18 -36.44 -3.54 -12.19
N GLY A 19 -37.54 -3.90 -11.50
CA GLY A 19 -37.61 -3.85 -10.03
C GLY A 19 -37.90 -2.47 -9.40
N PHE A 20 -38.26 -1.45 -10.19
CA PHE A 20 -38.63 -0.13 -9.67
C PHE A 20 -39.78 -0.19 -8.65
N GLY A 21 -39.66 0.51 -7.52
CA GLY A 21 -40.78 0.78 -6.61
C GLY A 21 -40.69 0.15 -5.21
N LEU A 22 -39.60 -0.52 -4.83
CA LEU A 22 -39.40 -1.15 -3.51
C LEU A 22 -39.12 -0.15 -2.36
N HIS A 23 -39.74 1.03 -2.40
CA HIS A 23 -39.45 2.23 -1.59
C HIS A 23 -39.93 2.17 -0.13
N ASN A 24 -39.73 1.04 0.56
CA ASN A 24 -39.95 0.89 2.01
C ASN A 24 -39.14 -0.29 2.56
N ILE A 25 -37.83 -0.09 2.73
CA ILE A 25 -36.96 -1.07 3.42
C ILE A 25 -37.34 -1.10 4.90
N LEU A 26 -38.05 -2.16 5.32
CA LEU A 26 -38.43 -2.42 6.70
C LEU A 26 -37.22 -2.90 7.53
N SER A 27 -36.36 -1.94 7.88
CA SER A 27 -35.06 -2.11 8.56
C SER A 27 -33.99 -2.81 7.70
N PRO A 28 -32.84 -2.16 7.40
CA PRO A 28 -31.75 -2.75 6.61
C PRO A 28 -31.22 -4.12 7.09
N LEU A 29 -31.31 -4.41 8.40
CA LEU A 29 -30.90 -5.70 8.98
C LEU A 29 -31.79 -6.90 8.57
N VAL A 30 -32.96 -6.65 7.97
CA VAL A 30 -33.92 -7.70 7.55
C VAL A 30 -33.78 -8.04 6.05
N LEU A 31 -32.92 -7.32 5.32
CA LEU A 31 -32.66 -7.60 3.91
C LEU A 31 -31.94 -8.94 3.71
N PRO A 32 -32.23 -9.66 2.61
CA PRO A 32 -31.32 -10.68 2.08
C PRO A 32 -29.89 -10.15 1.93
N ALA A 33 -28.89 -11.00 2.17
CA ALA A 33 -27.48 -10.60 2.05
C ALA A 33 -27.11 -10.16 0.61
N GLU A 34 -27.81 -10.71 -0.39
CA GLU A 34 -27.69 -10.30 -1.79
C GLU A 34 -28.19 -8.87 -2.04
N ASP A 35 -29.32 -8.44 -1.45
CA ASP A 35 -29.79 -7.05 -1.56
C ASP A 35 -28.92 -6.09 -0.73
N ALA A 36 -28.50 -6.52 0.46
CA ALA A 36 -27.67 -5.74 1.38
C ALA A 36 -26.27 -5.42 0.81
N ALA A 37 -25.79 -6.16 -0.20
CA ALA A 37 -24.51 -5.92 -0.87
C ALA A 37 -24.49 -4.68 -1.79
N TYR A 38 -25.64 -4.10 -2.13
CA TYR A 38 -25.75 -2.93 -3.03
C TYR A 38 -26.28 -1.68 -2.32
N ILE A 39 -26.55 -1.76 -1.02
CA ILE A 39 -27.19 -0.70 -0.24
C ILE A 39 -26.25 0.51 -0.06
N SER A 40 -26.81 1.73 -0.02
CA SER A 40 -26.02 2.93 0.19
C SER A 40 -25.77 3.21 1.69
N PRO A 41 -24.68 3.93 2.05
CA PRO A 41 -24.31 4.23 3.44
C PRO A 41 -25.43 4.89 4.25
N GLU A 42 -26.13 5.84 3.64
CA GLU A 42 -27.24 6.56 4.27
C GLU A 42 -28.46 5.66 4.51
N VAL A 43 -28.78 4.76 3.57
CA VAL A 43 -29.88 3.79 3.73
C VAL A 43 -29.52 2.71 4.75
N ALA A 44 -28.26 2.25 4.78
CA ALA A 44 -27.74 1.35 5.81
C ALA A 44 -27.82 1.96 7.23
N GLN A 45 -27.72 3.29 7.35
CA GLN A 45 -27.95 4.04 8.59
C GLN A 45 -29.44 4.32 8.90
N GLY A 46 -30.37 3.86 8.06
CA GLY A 46 -31.81 4.12 8.22
C GLY A 46 -32.25 5.54 7.82
N GLN A 47 -31.43 6.28 7.07
CA GLN A 47 -31.83 7.56 6.48
C GLN A 47 -32.65 7.33 5.20
N THR A 48 -33.35 8.37 4.74
CA THR A 48 -34.15 8.33 3.52
C THR A 48 -33.26 8.23 2.27
N GLU A 49 -33.55 7.25 1.40
CA GLU A 49 -32.94 7.11 0.08
C GLU A 49 -33.20 8.33 -0.82
N ASN A 50 -32.31 8.54 -1.78
CA ASN A 50 -32.42 9.63 -2.76
C ASN A 50 -31.63 9.29 -4.04
N ILE A 51 -31.65 10.18 -5.04
CA ILE A 51 -30.94 9.98 -6.33
C ILE A 51 -29.43 9.70 -6.21
N ARG A 52 -28.78 10.06 -5.10
CA ARG A 52 -27.36 9.73 -4.84
C ARG A 52 -27.17 8.34 -4.21
N SER A 53 -28.24 7.74 -3.67
CA SER A 53 -28.30 6.34 -3.26
C SER A 53 -28.25 5.43 -4.49
N ASP A 54 -29.10 5.68 -5.50
CA ASP A 54 -29.06 5.00 -6.80
C ASP A 54 -27.66 5.03 -7.44
N ILE A 55 -27.00 6.19 -7.37
CA ILE A 55 -25.63 6.39 -7.91
C ILE A 55 -24.60 5.58 -7.13
N TYR A 56 -24.80 5.34 -5.83
CA TYR A 56 -23.93 4.47 -5.04
C TYR A 56 -24.14 2.99 -5.40
N SER A 57 -25.39 2.53 -5.46
CA SER A 57 -25.74 1.14 -5.82
C SER A 57 -25.29 0.80 -7.25
N LEU A 58 -25.46 1.73 -8.20
CA LEU A 58 -24.87 1.62 -9.53
C LEU A 58 -23.33 1.65 -9.49
N GLY A 59 -22.72 2.35 -8.53
CA GLY A 59 -21.29 2.28 -8.24
C GLY A 59 -20.82 0.89 -7.81
N VAL A 60 -21.61 0.18 -6.99
CA VAL A 60 -21.35 -1.23 -6.61
C VAL A 60 -21.45 -2.14 -7.83
N ILE A 61 -22.51 -1.99 -8.65
CA ILE A 61 -22.69 -2.79 -9.88
C ILE A 61 -21.54 -2.53 -10.87
N LEU A 62 -21.13 -1.27 -11.07
CA LEU A 62 -19.99 -0.92 -11.94
C LEU A 62 -18.66 -1.44 -11.38
N TYR A 63 -18.52 -1.55 -10.07
CA TYR A 63 -17.38 -2.20 -9.42
C TYR A 63 -17.35 -3.69 -9.78
N GLU A 64 -18.40 -4.43 -9.43
CA GLU A 64 -18.54 -5.88 -9.65
C GLU A 64 -18.33 -6.26 -11.12
N LEU A 65 -18.95 -5.52 -12.05
CA LEU A 65 -18.80 -5.72 -13.50
C LEU A 65 -17.36 -5.52 -14.01
N CYS A 66 -16.54 -4.72 -13.31
CA CYS A 66 -15.17 -4.43 -13.73
C CYS A 66 -14.12 -5.32 -13.03
N THR A 67 -14.39 -5.78 -11.81
CA THR A 67 -13.46 -6.56 -10.97
C THR A 67 -13.80 -8.05 -10.90
N GLY A 68 -15.05 -8.44 -11.17
CA GLY A 68 -15.57 -9.78 -10.95
C GLY A 68 -15.92 -10.09 -9.49
N THR A 69 -15.94 -9.09 -8.59
CA THR A 69 -16.18 -9.29 -7.15
C THR A 69 -16.77 -8.02 -6.50
N LEU A 70 -17.48 -8.16 -5.37
CA LEU A 70 -18.08 -7.03 -4.67
C LEU A 70 -17.03 -6.12 -3.99
N PRO A 71 -17.35 -4.83 -3.76
CA PRO A 71 -16.46 -3.92 -3.04
C PRO A 71 -16.35 -4.22 -1.53
N PHE A 72 -17.31 -4.95 -0.97
CA PHE A 72 -17.45 -5.28 0.46
C PHE A 72 -18.00 -6.71 0.62
N HIS A 73 -17.60 -7.39 1.70
CA HIS A 73 -17.98 -8.77 2.00
C HIS A 73 -18.01 -8.97 3.53
N GLY A 74 -19.07 -9.56 4.07
CA GLY A 74 -19.14 -9.88 5.50
C GLY A 74 -19.92 -11.18 5.75
N ASP A 75 -19.60 -11.86 6.85
CA ASP A 75 -20.24 -13.12 7.26
C ASP A 75 -21.66 -12.91 7.82
N SER A 76 -22.08 -11.64 7.97
CA SER A 76 -23.44 -11.26 8.32
C SER A 76 -23.88 -9.97 7.61
N VAL A 77 -25.19 -9.82 7.44
CA VAL A 77 -25.81 -8.58 6.92
C VAL A 77 -25.38 -7.36 7.74
N ALA A 78 -25.32 -7.50 9.08
CA ALA A 78 -24.90 -6.40 9.96
C ALA A 78 -23.46 -5.94 9.71
N GLU A 79 -22.53 -6.87 9.46
CA GLU A 79 -21.14 -6.55 9.11
C GLU A 79 -21.03 -5.90 7.73
N LEU A 80 -21.74 -6.44 6.73
CA LEU A 80 -21.80 -5.89 5.38
C LEU A 80 -22.31 -4.44 5.39
N LEU A 81 -23.36 -4.15 6.17
CA LEU A 81 -23.83 -2.79 6.42
C LEU A 81 -22.76 -1.89 7.06
N GLN A 82 -22.00 -2.38 8.04
CA GLN A 82 -20.89 -1.61 8.63
C GLN A 82 -19.79 -1.30 7.61
N GLN A 83 -19.46 -2.23 6.70
CA GLN A 83 -18.51 -1.97 5.62
C GLN A 83 -19.06 -0.95 4.60
N HIS A 84 -20.33 -1.05 4.22
CA HIS A 84 -20.99 -0.04 3.38
C HIS A 84 -20.97 1.35 4.02
N ILE A 85 -21.09 1.47 5.34
CA ILE A 85 -20.99 2.74 6.06
C ILE A 85 -19.54 3.25 6.18
N HIS A 86 -18.60 2.39 6.64
CA HIS A 86 -17.30 2.83 7.14
C HIS A 86 -16.09 2.43 6.29
N ALA A 87 -16.06 1.24 5.68
CA ALA A 87 -14.86 0.70 5.02
C ALA A 87 -14.59 1.35 3.65
N THR A 88 -13.35 1.68 3.33
CA THR A 88 -12.97 2.14 1.98
C THR A 88 -12.89 0.94 1.04
N PRO A 89 -13.52 0.95 -0.15
CA PRO A 89 -13.45 -0.17 -1.08
C PRO A 89 -12.05 -0.27 -1.69
N MET A 90 -11.55 -1.49 -1.92
CA MET A 90 -10.29 -1.72 -2.64
C MET A 90 -10.38 -1.08 -4.02
N SER A 91 -9.33 -0.40 -4.51
CA SER A 91 -9.38 0.25 -5.82
C SER A 91 -9.57 -0.78 -6.95
N PRO A 92 -10.58 -0.64 -7.86
CA PRO A 92 -10.83 -1.60 -8.93
C PRO A 92 -9.61 -1.97 -9.77
N ALA A 93 -8.72 -1.01 -10.04
CA ALA A 93 -7.50 -1.20 -10.82
C ALA A 93 -6.46 -2.13 -10.17
N LEU A 94 -6.60 -2.43 -8.87
CA LEU A 94 -5.75 -3.39 -8.15
C LEU A 94 -6.21 -4.83 -8.38
N ILE A 95 -7.52 -5.03 -8.60
CA ILE A 95 -8.12 -6.35 -8.88
C ILE A 95 -8.07 -6.64 -10.39
N ASN A 96 -8.36 -5.64 -11.22
CA ASN A 96 -8.26 -5.73 -12.68
C ASN A 96 -7.43 -4.55 -13.24
N PRO A 97 -6.11 -4.73 -13.43
CA PRO A 97 -5.22 -3.71 -14.00
C PRO A 97 -5.53 -3.27 -15.44
N HIS A 98 -6.48 -3.93 -16.13
CA HIS A 98 -6.92 -3.52 -17.46
C HIS A 98 -8.07 -2.49 -17.44
N ILE A 99 -8.61 -2.13 -16.27
CA ILE A 99 -9.59 -1.04 -16.14
C ILE A 99 -8.91 0.29 -16.47
N VAL A 100 -9.51 1.06 -17.39
CA VAL A 100 -9.06 2.43 -17.71
C VAL A 100 -9.05 3.29 -16.44
N PRO A 101 -7.94 3.95 -16.05
CA PRO A 101 -7.83 4.65 -14.75
C PRO A 101 -8.94 5.68 -14.48
N GLY A 102 -9.46 6.34 -15.52
CA GLY A 102 -10.61 7.24 -15.40
C GLY A 102 -11.91 6.55 -14.96
N LEU A 103 -12.11 5.27 -15.30
CA LEU A 103 -13.28 4.49 -14.91
C LEU A 103 -13.15 4.05 -13.45
N THR A 104 -11.96 3.65 -13.01
CA THR A 104 -11.62 3.42 -11.60
C THR A 104 -11.96 4.63 -10.74
N ALA A 105 -11.56 5.84 -11.17
CA ALA A 105 -11.89 7.09 -10.48
C ALA A 105 -13.41 7.40 -10.45
N ILE A 106 -14.14 7.04 -11.51
CA ILE A 106 -15.61 7.17 -11.56
C ILE A 106 -16.28 6.21 -10.56
N ILE A 107 -15.87 4.93 -10.53
CA ILE A 107 -16.41 3.91 -9.62
C ILE A 107 -16.18 4.33 -8.17
N LEU A 108 -14.95 4.69 -7.80
CA LEU A 108 -14.61 5.13 -6.45
C LEU A 108 -15.36 6.41 -6.03
N ARG A 109 -15.66 7.31 -6.98
CA ARG A 109 -16.51 8.48 -6.70
C ARG A 109 -17.98 8.13 -6.50
N CYS A 110 -18.50 7.08 -7.15
CA CYS A 110 -19.85 6.58 -6.90
C CYS A 110 -19.95 5.96 -5.50
N LEU A 111 -18.92 5.20 -5.10
CA LEU A 111 -18.81 4.56 -3.78
C LEU A 111 -18.39 5.51 -2.62
N ALA A 112 -18.32 6.82 -2.86
CA ALA A 112 -17.99 7.80 -1.83
C ALA A 112 -19.05 7.78 -0.70
N LYS A 113 -18.59 7.69 0.56
CA LYS A 113 -19.49 7.53 1.72
C LYS A 113 -20.46 8.70 1.87
N GLU A 114 -19.95 9.93 1.85
CA GLU A 114 -20.74 11.17 1.83
C GLU A 114 -21.53 11.30 0.50
N PRO A 115 -22.88 11.32 0.53
CA PRO A 115 -23.69 11.45 -0.68
C PRO A 115 -23.32 12.65 -1.56
N ALA A 116 -22.98 13.81 -0.98
CA ALA A 116 -22.64 15.02 -1.71
C ALA A 116 -21.39 14.89 -2.60
N ALA A 117 -20.44 14.03 -2.22
CA ALA A 117 -19.20 13.79 -2.98
C ALA A 117 -19.44 13.00 -4.28
N ARG A 118 -20.51 12.18 -4.32
CA ARG A 118 -20.95 11.41 -5.49
C ARG A 118 -21.36 12.32 -6.65
N PHE A 119 -21.66 11.74 -7.81
CA PHE A 119 -22.22 12.49 -8.92
C PHE A 119 -23.58 13.12 -8.55
N PRO A 120 -23.91 14.33 -9.03
CA PRO A 120 -25.15 15.00 -8.66
C PRO A 120 -26.40 14.41 -9.35
N THR A 121 -26.22 13.74 -10.48
CA THR A 121 -27.28 13.08 -11.27
C THR A 121 -26.70 11.90 -12.04
N ALA A 122 -27.55 10.93 -12.42
CA ALA A 122 -27.16 9.85 -13.33
C ALA A 122 -26.64 10.38 -14.69
N ALA A 123 -27.20 11.47 -15.21
CA ALA A 123 -26.71 12.11 -16.44
C ALA A 123 -25.26 12.62 -16.32
N ALA A 124 -24.87 13.15 -15.15
CA ALA A 124 -23.49 13.58 -14.89
C ALA A 124 -22.51 12.39 -14.78
N LEU A 125 -22.97 11.25 -14.25
CA LEU A 125 -22.22 9.99 -14.25
C LEU A 125 -22.02 9.46 -15.69
N VAL A 126 -23.10 9.36 -16.47
CA VAL A 126 -23.03 8.88 -17.87
C VAL A 126 -22.12 9.76 -18.73
N ALA A 127 -22.17 11.09 -18.56
CA ALA A 127 -21.27 12.01 -19.25
C ALA A 127 -19.79 11.80 -18.88
N ALA A 128 -19.48 11.42 -17.64
CA ALA A 128 -18.13 11.08 -17.21
C ALA A 128 -17.67 9.73 -17.81
N VAL A 129 -18.51 8.69 -17.75
CA VAL A 129 -18.20 7.36 -18.30
C VAL A 129 -17.97 7.43 -19.81
N ALA A 130 -18.86 8.08 -20.55
CA ALA A 130 -18.74 8.22 -22.00
C ALA A 130 -17.46 8.98 -22.41
N LYS A 131 -17.08 10.03 -21.66
CA LYS A 131 -15.82 10.75 -21.85
C LYS A 131 -14.58 9.87 -21.64
N VAL A 132 -14.59 8.99 -20.64
CA VAL A 132 -13.46 8.08 -20.36
C VAL A 132 -13.34 6.97 -21.39
N LEU A 133 -14.48 6.42 -21.85
CA LEU A 133 -14.52 5.32 -22.81
C LEU A 133 -14.47 5.78 -24.28
N ASN A 134 -14.38 7.09 -24.54
CA ASN A 134 -14.52 7.70 -25.88
C ASN A 134 -15.82 7.27 -26.61
N ALA A 135 -16.87 6.95 -25.85
CA ALA A 135 -18.14 6.46 -26.39
C ALA A 135 -19.03 7.63 -26.85
N PRO A 136 -19.78 7.50 -27.95
CA PRO A 136 -20.71 8.53 -28.39
C PRO A 136 -21.84 8.71 -27.37
N THR A 137 -21.93 9.88 -26.75
CA THR A 137 -23.07 10.25 -25.91
C THR A 137 -24.34 10.32 -26.76
N SER A 138 -25.36 9.54 -26.40
CA SER A 138 -26.63 9.55 -27.11
C SER A 138 -27.34 10.90 -26.92
N SER A 139 -27.89 11.46 -28.00
CA SER A 139 -28.52 12.79 -28.04
C SER A 139 -29.82 12.92 -27.23
N ARG A 140 -30.20 11.90 -26.46
CA ARG A 140 -31.31 11.92 -25.49
C ARG A 140 -30.87 12.36 -24.09
N LEU A 141 -29.57 12.33 -23.78
CA LEU A 141 -29.00 12.80 -22.51
C LEU A 141 -29.10 14.32 -22.37
N GLY A 142 -30.26 14.81 -21.95
CA GLY A 142 -30.55 16.25 -21.81
C GLY A 142 -32.02 16.59 -22.04
N GLN A 143 -32.79 15.71 -22.70
CA GLN A 143 -34.23 15.75 -22.58
C GLN A 143 -34.60 15.19 -21.20
N SER A 144 -34.83 16.08 -20.22
CA SER A 144 -35.71 15.75 -19.10
C SER A 144 -36.99 15.17 -19.71
N GLY A 145 -37.29 13.92 -19.41
CA GLY A 145 -38.53 13.31 -19.87
C GLY A 145 -39.68 14.19 -19.41
N THR A 146 -40.39 14.82 -20.34
CA THR A 146 -41.71 15.39 -20.06
C THR A 146 -42.51 14.26 -19.44
N ALA A 147 -42.90 14.41 -18.18
CA ALA A 147 -43.62 13.38 -17.45
C ALA A 147 -44.80 12.94 -18.33
N ILE A 148 -44.74 11.70 -18.82
CA ILE A 148 -45.81 11.17 -19.66
C ILE A 148 -47.02 11.09 -18.74
N SER A 149 -47.96 12.02 -18.95
CA SER A 149 -49.23 12.06 -18.24
C SER A 149 -50.05 10.84 -18.70
N GLY A 150 -49.75 9.71 -18.06
CA GLY A 150 -50.06 8.38 -18.53
C GLY A 150 -49.91 7.40 -17.37
N ASN A 151 -50.91 7.42 -16.49
CA ASN A 151 -51.09 6.52 -15.35
C ASN A 151 -49.94 6.49 -14.34
N ARG A 152 -50.05 7.41 -13.37
CA ARG A 152 -49.86 7.08 -11.94
C ARG A 152 -50.42 5.67 -11.69
N LEU A 153 -49.58 4.70 -11.31
CA LEU A 153 -50.03 3.36 -10.92
C LEU A 153 -50.70 3.40 -9.55
N THR A 154 -51.86 4.03 -9.49
CA THR A 154 -52.83 3.81 -8.41
C THR A 154 -53.23 2.34 -8.40
N PRO A 155 -53.15 1.62 -7.26
CA PRO A 155 -53.68 0.26 -7.18
C PRO A 155 -55.14 0.23 -7.66
N ARG A 156 -55.43 -0.60 -8.66
CA ARG A 156 -56.79 -0.80 -9.15
C ARG A 156 -57.53 -1.67 -8.14
N GLY A 157 -58.18 -1.02 -7.17
CA GLY A 157 -58.78 -1.70 -6.02
C GLY A 157 -59.80 -2.77 -6.39
N THR A 158 -59.60 -3.97 -5.85
CA THR A 158 -60.70 -4.81 -5.37
C THR A 158 -61.14 -4.27 -4.01
N SER A 159 -62.44 -4.16 -3.79
CA SER A 159 -63.06 -3.49 -2.63
C SER A 159 -63.07 -4.33 -1.33
N LEU A 160 -63.51 -3.69 -0.23
CA LEU A 160 -63.67 -4.15 1.16
C LEU A 160 -62.39 -3.97 2.01
N ASP A 161 -62.34 -3.10 3.04
CA ASP A 161 -63.30 -2.11 3.56
C ASP A 161 -62.55 -0.98 4.34
N ALA A 162 -63.21 0.18 4.53
CA ALA A 162 -62.78 1.36 5.31
C ALA A 162 -61.51 2.12 4.80
N MET A 163 -61.47 3.45 4.65
CA MET A 163 -61.76 4.56 5.58
C MET A 163 -60.74 4.63 6.75
N ASP A 164 -60.03 5.75 7.00
CA ASP A 164 -60.13 7.07 6.36
C ASP A 164 -58.87 7.95 6.50
N ASP A 165 -58.94 9.09 5.80
CA ASP A 165 -58.23 10.37 6.02
C ASP A 165 -56.86 10.64 5.33
N VAL A 166 -56.62 11.93 5.14
CA VAL A 166 -55.63 12.57 4.27
C VAL A 166 -55.04 13.76 5.00
N THR A 167 -53.74 14.05 4.86
CA THR A 167 -53.21 15.44 4.78
C THR A 167 -51.71 15.45 4.43
N TYR A 168 -51.35 16.24 3.41
CA TYR A 168 -49.97 16.66 3.16
C TYR A 168 -49.56 17.73 4.18
N LEU A 169 -48.29 17.75 4.62
CA LEU A 169 -47.52 19.01 4.71
C LEU A 169 -46.03 18.80 4.98
N SER A 170 -45.21 19.57 4.28
CA SER A 170 -43.84 19.93 4.61
C SER A 170 -43.70 21.45 4.43
N PRO A 171 -42.63 22.10 4.88
CA PRO A 171 -41.90 21.94 6.14
C PRO A 171 -41.86 23.28 6.92
N GLN A 172 -41.51 23.30 8.21
CA GLN A 172 -41.07 24.54 8.90
C GLN A 172 -39.97 24.30 9.94
N VAL A 173 -39.41 25.40 10.45
CA VAL A 173 -38.08 25.53 11.07
C VAL A 173 -38.17 26.21 12.44
N SER A 174 -37.18 25.97 13.30
CA SER A 174 -36.96 26.55 14.64
C SER A 174 -37.80 25.99 15.79
N GLY A 175 -37.14 25.60 16.89
CA GLY A 175 -37.78 25.19 18.13
C GLY A 175 -36.77 24.73 19.19
N ALA A 176 -36.69 25.43 20.31
CA ALA A 176 -35.69 25.25 21.37
C ALA A 176 -35.95 24.03 22.28
N PHE A 177 -34.87 23.50 22.87
CA PHE A 177 -34.76 22.78 24.15
C PHE A 177 -36.02 22.16 24.81
N THR A 178 -36.00 20.84 25.02
CA THR A 178 -36.38 20.25 26.33
C THR A 178 -35.59 18.96 26.58
N GLN A 179 -35.22 18.68 27.84
CA GLN A 179 -34.61 17.42 28.27
C GLN A 179 -35.69 16.42 28.69
N LEU A 180 -35.42 15.11 28.50
CA LEU A 180 -36.08 14.04 29.26
C LEU A 180 -35.02 13.06 29.82
N PRO A 181 -35.30 12.34 30.92
CA PRO A 181 -34.25 12.01 31.89
C PRO A 181 -33.72 10.58 31.81
N LEU A 182 -32.48 10.39 32.28
CA LEU A 182 -31.88 9.08 32.47
C LEU A 182 -32.05 8.62 33.94
N THR A 183 -32.86 7.58 34.13
CA THR A 183 -32.99 6.81 35.39
C THR A 183 -32.60 5.36 35.11
N ALA A 184 -31.81 4.66 35.93
CA ALA A 184 -31.09 5.07 37.15
C ALA A 184 -30.00 4.02 37.49
N GLN A 185 -29.03 4.39 38.36
CA GLN A 185 -28.45 3.59 39.48
C GLN A 185 -27.91 2.15 39.20
N THR A 186 -26.75 1.68 39.72
CA THR A 186 -25.78 2.24 40.70
C THR A 186 -24.45 1.46 40.72
N GLN A 187 -23.46 2.01 41.47
CA GLN A 187 -22.26 1.37 42.06
C GLN A 187 -21.04 1.10 41.16
N SER A 188 -19.79 1.28 41.64
CA SER A 188 -19.24 2.19 42.68
C SER A 188 -17.70 2.07 42.69
N GLY A 189 -16.96 3.18 42.81
CA GLY A 189 -15.51 3.17 42.96
C GLY A 189 -14.90 4.57 42.91
N GLU A 190 -14.57 5.13 44.07
CA GLU A 190 -14.01 6.48 44.23
C GLU A 190 -12.47 6.47 44.15
N TYR A 191 -11.88 7.56 43.65
CA TYR A 191 -10.67 8.19 44.22
C TYR A 191 -10.61 9.68 43.82
N THR A 192 -9.86 10.49 44.57
CA THR A 192 -10.19 11.90 44.83
C THR A 192 -9.18 12.91 44.23
N GLN A 193 -9.64 14.13 43.94
CA GLN A 193 -8.80 15.33 43.70
C GLN A 193 -8.19 15.82 45.05
N ALA A 194 -7.26 16.79 45.21
CA ALA A 194 -6.68 17.90 44.43
C ALA A 194 -5.33 18.31 45.11
N PRO A 195 -4.74 19.54 45.07
CA PRO A 195 -4.89 20.72 44.19
C PRO A 195 -3.51 21.30 43.68
N MET A 196 -3.47 22.59 43.31
CA MET A 196 -2.33 23.34 42.72
C MET A 196 -1.27 23.85 43.72
N MET A 197 -0.08 24.26 43.24
CA MET A 197 0.52 25.61 43.53
C MET A 197 1.81 25.95 42.73
N THR A 198 2.03 27.25 42.55
CA THR A 198 3.28 27.99 42.18
C THR A 198 3.49 29.12 43.23
N PRO A 199 4.57 29.96 43.30
CA PRO A 199 5.53 30.37 42.26
C PRO A 199 7.01 30.60 42.71
N LEU A 200 7.75 31.41 41.92
CA LEU A 200 9.17 31.83 42.00
C LEU A 200 9.56 32.63 43.27
N PRO A 201 10.89 32.77 43.56
CA PRO A 201 11.60 34.02 43.18
C PRO A 201 12.99 33.81 42.53
N ALA A 202 13.69 34.90 42.15
CA ALA A 202 14.95 34.87 41.38
C ALA A 202 16.07 35.80 41.93
N VAL A 203 17.35 35.50 41.63
CA VAL A 203 18.59 36.29 41.88
C VAL A 203 19.81 35.54 41.24
N SER A 204 20.94 36.11 40.80
CA SER A 204 21.25 37.42 40.17
C SER A 204 22.68 37.47 39.57
N VAL A 205 22.89 38.39 38.60
CA VAL A 205 24.11 39.17 38.20
C VAL A 205 25.48 38.75 38.81
N SER A 206 26.59 38.53 38.07
CA SER A 206 27.38 39.55 37.34
C SER A 206 28.56 38.98 36.50
N ASN A 207 29.01 39.73 35.47
CA ASN A 207 30.40 40.04 35.00
C ASN A 207 31.62 39.10 35.30
N SER A 208 32.72 39.09 34.51
CA SER A 208 33.07 39.68 33.18
C SER A 208 34.48 39.23 32.76
N GLY A 209 34.81 39.14 31.46
CA GLY A 209 36.20 38.91 31.01
C GLY A 209 36.43 39.10 29.51
N HIS A 210 37.16 40.16 29.13
CA HIS A 210 37.70 40.34 27.78
C HIS A 210 39.03 39.54 27.62
N THR A 211 39.49 39.21 26.41
CA THR A 211 40.40 40.09 25.62
C THR A 211 40.48 39.60 24.16
N GLN A 212 40.78 40.52 23.23
CA GLN A 212 40.84 40.30 21.77
C GLN A 212 42.27 40.06 21.25
N MET A 213 42.39 39.49 20.03
CA MET A 213 43.08 40.05 18.83
C MET A 213 42.69 39.18 17.61
N ALA A 214 42.17 39.68 16.48
CA ALA A 214 42.77 40.56 15.43
C ALA A 214 43.88 39.81 14.65
N VAL A 215 44.03 39.83 13.31
CA VAL A 215 43.80 40.79 12.18
C VAL A 215 43.62 39.93 10.87
N SER A 216 42.93 40.21 9.73
CA SER A 216 42.18 41.33 9.09
C SER A 216 41.13 40.81 8.06
N SER A 217 40.22 41.68 7.61
CA SER A 217 39.48 41.74 6.31
C SER A 217 40.36 41.69 5.04
N GLY A 218 39.86 41.54 3.80
CA GLY A 218 38.47 41.37 3.28
C GLY A 218 38.33 41.74 1.77
N GLN A 219 37.11 41.66 1.21
CA GLN A 219 36.62 42.20 -0.10
C GLN A 219 37.43 41.89 -1.40
N SER A 220 36.97 41.14 -2.41
CA SER A 220 35.74 41.13 -3.24
C SER A 220 35.79 41.99 -4.52
N GLN A 221 35.21 41.46 -5.61
CA GLN A 221 35.04 42.05 -6.97
C GLN A 221 36.24 41.95 -7.94
N GLY A 222 35.93 41.81 -9.23
CA GLY A 222 36.89 41.68 -10.35
C GLY A 222 36.36 40.73 -11.43
N MET A 223 36.00 41.25 -12.60
CA MET A 223 35.36 40.48 -13.70
C MET A 223 36.08 40.77 -15.04
N LEU A 224 35.84 39.91 -16.04
CA LEU A 224 36.13 40.07 -17.49
C LEU A 224 37.53 39.71 -18.04
N SER A 225 37.50 38.73 -18.95
CA SER A 225 38.02 38.81 -20.33
C SER A 225 39.44 38.36 -20.73
N ALA A 226 39.42 37.40 -21.67
CA ALA A 226 40.07 37.40 -22.99
C ALA A 226 41.35 36.55 -23.27
N GLN A 227 41.29 35.99 -24.48
CA GLN A 227 42.24 35.18 -25.25
C GLN A 227 43.30 36.08 -25.94
N PRO A 228 44.43 35.56 -26.50
CA PRO A 228 44.39 34.89 -27.82
C PRO A 228 45.44 33.77 -28.09
N THR A 229 45.50 33.34 -29.35
CA THR A 229 46.12 32.15 -29.97
C THR A 229 47.57 32.29 -30.48
N GLN A 230 48.30 31.17 -30.63
CA GLN A 230 48.99 30.70 -31.87
C GLN A 230 49.83 29.41 -31.60
N GLN A 231 50.61 28.88 -32.55
CA GLN A 231 50.26 27.94 -33.66
C GLN A 231 51.57 27.31 -34.24
N LEU A 232 51.45 26.31 -35.14
CA LEU A 232 52.47 25.78 -36.08
C LEU A 232 53.51 24.73 -35.63
N GLU A 233 54.17 24.15 -36.65
CA GLU A 233 54.75 22.80 -36.74
C GLU A 233 56.30 22.74 -36.82
N GLY A 234 56.88 21.54 -36.71
CA GLY A 234 57.77 21.05 -37.78
C GLY A 234 59.25 20.70 -37.47
N HIS A 235 59.60 19.43 -37.73
CA HIS A 235 60.87 18.89 -38.29
C HIS A 235 62.26 19.26 -37.71
N GLY A 236 63.12 18.24 -37.51
CA GLY A 236 64.58 18.40 -37.40
C GLY A 236 65.29 17.20 -36.74
N ALA A 237 66.47 16.79 -37.24
CA ALA A 237 67.27 15.69 -36.69
C ALA A 237 68.77 15.83 -37.01
N SER A 238 69.66 15.29 -36.15
CA SER A 238 70.99 14.70 -36.52
C SER A 238 71.76 14.13 -35.31
N THR A 239 72.73 13.24 -35.60
CA THR A 239 73.62 12.48 -34.67
C THR A 239 75.07 13.04 -34.69
N PRO A 240 76.15 12.40 -34.15
CA PRO A 240 76.70 11.02 -34.37
C PRO A 240 76.98 10.32 -32.99
N ASP A 241 77.87 9.34 -32.69
CA ASP A 241 78.78 8.33 -33.33
C ASP A 241 79.17 7.29 -32.21
N LEU A 242 79.99 6.21 -32.26
CA LEU A 242 80.81 5.35 -33.17
C LEU A 242 80.47 3.87 -32.74
N GLN A 243 80.59 2.76 -33.50
CA GLN A 243 81.70 2.06 -34.20
C GLN A 243 82.80 1.39 -33.31
N PRO A 244 83.47 0.27 -33.74
CA PRO A 244 83.49 -0.36 -35.08
C PRO A 244 83.36 -1.92 -35.19
N GLN A 245 82.90 -2.40 -36.37
CA GLN A 245 83.34 -3.62 -37.15
C GLN A 245 83.19 -5.05 -36.53
N GLN A 246 83.16 -6.20 -37.27
CA GLN A 246 83.31 -6.54 -38.71
C GLN A 246 82.52 -7.84 -39.11
N ALA A 247 82.60 -8.31 -40.37
CA ALA A 247 81.83 -9.44 -40.99
C ALA A 247 82.79 -10.51 -41.62
N PRO A 248 82.43 -11.57 -42.43
CA PRO A 248 81.16 -11.91 -43.14
C PRO A 248 80.76 -13.44 -43.20
N ASN A 249 79.89 -13.81 -44.16
CA ASN A 249 79.20 -15.12 -44.33
C ASN A 249 80.02 -16.31 -44.91
N LEU A 250 79.57 -17.55 -44.65
CA LEU A 250 79.90 -18.77 -45.43
C LEU A 250 78.71 -19.78 -45.52
N ILE A 251 78.86 -20.88 -46.29
CA ILE A 251 77.74 -21.65 -46.89
C ILE A 251 77.66 -23.14 -46.43
N ARG A 252 76.44 -23.69 -46.43
CA ARG A 252 76.03 -25.09 -46.79
C ARG A 252 75.79 -26.17 -45.70
N ALA A 253 74.50 -26.44 -45.50
CA ALA A 253 73.80 -27.75 -45.34
C ALA A 253 74.38 -28.94 -44.52
N GLY A 254 73.55 -29.50 -43.61
CA GLY A 254 73.78 -30.81 -42.99
C GLY A 254 72.52 -31.48 -42.39
N ARG A 255 71.98 -32.51 -43.07
CA ARG A 255 70.98 -33.53 -42.64
C ARG A 255 70.04 -33.25 -41.44
N ARG A 256 68.73 -33.11 -41.70
CA ARG A 256 67.65 -33.05 -40.70
C ARG A 256 66.60 -34.16 -40.89
N ASN A 257 66.80 -35.37 -40.36
CA ASN A 257 65.68 -36.33 -40.18
C ASN A 257 65.94 -37.49 -39.19
N ARG A 258 65.38 -37.42 -37.96
CA ARG A 258 65.00 -38.61 -37.16
C ARG A 258 64.09 -38.31 -35.95
N SER A 259 64.09 -37.08 -35.41
CA SER A 259 63.29 -36.72 -34.21
C SER A 259 61.78 -36.58 -34.44
N ARG A 260 61.32 -36.20 -35.65
CA ARG A 260 59.90 -35.87 -35.93
C ARG A 260 58.89 -36.93 -35.48
N LYS A 261 59.22 -38.23 -35.55
CA LYS A 261 58.30 -39.31 -35.12
C LYS A 261 58.11 -39.41 -33.60
N LYS A 262 59.12 -39.07 -32.77
CA LYS A 262 58.95 -39.08 -31.30
C LYS A 262 58.08 -37.91 -30.84
N ASN A 263 58.34 -36.71 -31.35
CA ASN A 263 57.56 -35.53 -30.99
C ASN A 263 56.07 -35.66 -31.39
N LEU A 264 55.78 -36.26 -32.55
CA LEU A 264 54.40 -36.49 -32.99
C LEU A 264 53.63 -37.45 -32.05
N ALA A 265 54.29 -38.51 -31.55
CA ALA A 265 53.70 -39.41 -30.58
C ALA A 265 53.42 -38.73 -29.23
N ILE A 266 54.35 -37.88 -28.75
CA ILE A 266 54.15 -37.11 -27.52
C ILE A 266 52.96 -36.15 -27.66
N TRP A 267 52.88 -35.40 -28.76
CA TRP A 267 51.74 -34.51 -29.02
C TRP A 267 50.41 -35.26 -29.17
N ALA A 268 50.41 -36.45 -29.78
CA ALA A 268 49.21 -37.30 -29.85
C ALA A 268 48.76 -37.79 -28.46
N SER A 269 49.69 -38.20 -27.59
CA SER A 269 49.35 -38.58 -26.20
C SER A 269 48.86 -37.39 -25.37
N VAL A 270 49.45 -36.20 -25.53
CA VAL A 270 48.97 -34.97 -24.87
C VAL A 270 47.57 -34.61 -25.35
N LEU A 271 47.31 -34.67 -26.66
CA LEU A 271 45.98 -34.42 -27.23
C LEU A 271 44.94 -35.44 -26.74
N LEU A 272 45.30 -36.72 -26.64
CA LEU A 272 44.44 -37.77 -26.12
C LEU A 272 44.13 -37.56 -24.63
N CYS A 273 45.12 -37.22 -23.81
CA CYS A 273 44.91 -36.87 -22.40
C CYS A 273 44.01 -35.62 -22.26
N LEU A 274 44.19 -34.59 -23.08
CA LEU A 274 43.33 -33.40 -23.09
C LEU A 274 41.90 -33.73 -23.55
N LEU A 275 41.71 -34.66 -24.48
CA LEU A 275 40.38 -35.15 -24.87
C LEU A 275 39.71 -35.98 -23.78
N VAL A 276 40.46 -36.84 -23.07
CA VAL A 276 39.92 -37.64 -21.95
C VAL A 276 39.61 -36.76 -20.74
N VAL A 277 40.48 -35.81 -20.38
CA VAL A 277 40.23 -34.83 -19.31
C VAL A 277 39.10 -33.87 -19.71
N GLY A 278 39.04 -33.44 -20.98
CA GLY A 278 37.97 -32.60 -21.50
C GLY A 278 36.61 -33.32 -21.48
N ALA A 279 36.54 -34.57 -21.93
CA ALA A 279 35.35 -35.40 -21.84
C ALA A 279 34.98 -35.75 -20.39
N GLY A 280 35.98 -35.91 -19.50
CA GLY A 280 35.78 -36.09 -18.07
C GLY A 280 35.20 -34.85 -17.39
N LEU A 281 35.73 -33.66 -17.68
CA LEU A 281 35.14 -32.39 -17.22
C LEU A 281 33.75 -32.18 -17.81
N MET A 282 33.55 -32.48 -19.10
CA MET A 282 32.27 -32.25 -19.76
C MET A 282 31.19 -33.22 -19.26
N THR A 283 31.54 -34.49 -19.00
CA THR A 283 30.62 -35.41 -18.32
C THR A 283 30.41 -35.02 -16.86
N PHE A 284 31.43 -34.59 -16.11
CA PHE A 284 31.27 -34.07 -14.75
C PHE A 284 30.32 -32.86 -14.69
N LEU A 285 30.48 -31.89 -15.60
CA LEU A 285 29.61 -30.72 -15.73
C LEU A 285 28.18 -31.09 -16.20
N LEU A 286 28.03 -32.13 -17.03
CA LEU A 286 26.73 -32.65 -17.43
C LEU A 286 26.03 -33.43 -16.30
N LEU A 287 26.77 -34.19 -15.48
CA LEU A 287 26.24 -34.86 -14.29
C LEU A 287 25.90 -33.85 -13.17
N GLN A 288 26.68 -32.78 -13.02
CA GLN A 288 26.30 -31.64 -12.17
C GLN A 288 25.01 -30.97 -12.69
N ARG A 289 24.89 -30.71 -14.00
CA ARG A 289 23.65 -30.21 -14.62
C ARG A 289 22.46 -31.15 -14.45
N GLN A 290 22.66 -32.47 -14.42
CA GLN A 290 21.60 -33.45 -14.15
C GLN A 290 21.23 -33.59 -12.67
N SER A 291 21.99 -32.97 -11.75
CA SER A 291 21.75 -33.05 -10.30
C SER A 291 21.00 -31.84 -9.73
N ALA A 292 20.67 -30.85 -10.56
CA ALA A 292 19.79 -29.74 -10.20
C ALA A 292 18.43 -29.92 -10.89
N ALA A 293 17.50 -30.60 -10.21
CA ALA A 293 16.09 -30.42 -10.51
C ALA A 293 15.75 -28.96 -10.17
N ALA A 294 15.48 -28.13 -11.18
CA ALA A 294 15.14 -26.73 -10.94
C ALA A 294 13.88 -26.66 -10.09
N GLU A 295 13.94 -25.95 -8.96
CA GLU A 295 12.79 -25.81 -8.06
C GLU A 295 11.72 -24.99 -8.79
N THR A 296 10.65 -25.68 -9.22
CA THR A 296 9.60 -25.06 -10.03
C THR A 296 8.73 -24.19 -9.13
N LEU A 297 8.85 -22.87 -9.29
CA LEU A 297 7.89 -21.90 -8.76
C LEU A 297 6.48 -22.36 -9.17
N SER A 298 5.70 -22.70 -8.16
CA SER A 298 4.36 -23.29 -8.29
C SER A 298 3.26 -22.26 -8.05
N GLY A 299 3.64 -21.00 -7.80
CA GLY A 299 2.76 -19.87 -7.52
C GLY A 299 3.20 -19.11 -6.28
N HIS A 300 2.28 -18.31 -5.73
CA HIS A 300 2.57 -17.43 -4.61
C HIS A 300 1.54 -17.57 -3.49
N ALA A 301 1.96 -17.25 -2.27
CA ALA A 301 1.07 -17.03 -1.14
C ALA A 301 1.39 -15.68 -0.49
N PHE A 302 0.49 -14.71 -0.60
CA PHE A 302 0.70 -13.34 -0.14
C PHE A 302 -0.25 -13.00 1.00
N PHE A 303 0.25 -12.25 1.99
CA PHE A 303 -0.59 -11.83 3.10
C PHE A 303 -1.49 -10.66 2.69
N VAL A 304 -2.69 -10.61 3.26
CA VAL A 304 -3.70 -9.57 3.01
C VAL A 304 -4.26 -9.05 4.33
N SER A 305 -4.74 -7.82 4.32
CA SER A 305 -5.43 -7.21 5.47
C SER A 305 -6.94 -7.23 5.26
N SER A 306 -7.72 -7.66 6.25
CA SER A 306 -9.18 -7.52 6.24
C SER A 306 -9.63 -6.05 6.35
N GLY A 307 -8.76 -5.16 6.85
CA GLY A 307 -9.05 -3.75 7.02
C GLY A 307 -9.86 -3.43 8.28
N LEU A 308 -10.04 -4.39 9.19
CA LEU A 308 -10.73 -4.26 10.48
C LEU A 308 -9.90 -3.49 11.53
N ILE A 309 -9.39 -2.32 11.13
CA ILE A 309 -8.49 -1.46 11.88
C ILE A 309 -9.25 -0.76 13.01
N ASP A 310 -9.04 -1.19 14.25
CA ASP A 310 -9.56 -0.47 15.42
C ASP A 310 -8.66 0.72 15.83
N SER A 311 -9.18 1.61 16.67
CA SER A 311 -8.47 2.84 17.03
C SER A 311 -7.19 2.58 17.84
N ASN A 312 -7.13 1.45 18.56
CA ASN A 312 -6.19 1.20 19.65
C ASN A 312 -5.19 0.07 19.35
N ASN A 313 -5.48 -0.80 18.37
CA ASN A 313 -4.71 -2.00 18.07
C ASN A 313 -4.69 -2.28 16.54
N PRO A 314 -3.55 -2.66 15.94
CA PRO A 314 -3.45 -3.10 14.53
C PRO A 314 -4.09 -4.48 14.24
N ASN A 315 -5.27 -4.76 14.82
CA ASN A 315 -6.14 -5.85 14.37
C ASN A 315 -6.54 -5.63 12.91
N GLY A 316 -6.82 -6.71 12.18
CA GLY A 316 -7.30 -6.61 10.80
C GLY A 316 -6.25 -6.21 9.77
N ILE A 317 -4.96 -6.38 10.11
CA ILE A 317 -3.80 -5.99 9.29
C ILE A 317 -2.88 -7.19 9.12
N VAL A 318 -2.68 -7.62 7.87
CA VAL A 318 -1.88 -8.81 7.50
C VAL A 318 -2.37 -10.05 8.27
N ASP A 319 -3.69 -10.11 8.50
CA ASP A 319 -4.45 -11.10 9.26
C ASP A 319 -5.08 -12.19 8.36
N GLY A 320 -4.99 -12.03 7.04
CA GLY A 320 -5.33 -13.03 6.05
C GLY A 320 -4.15 -13.44 5.17
N LEU A 321 -4.37 -14.51 4.39
CA LEU A 321 -3.45 -15.04 3.39
C LEU A 321 -4.25 -15.42 2.13
N GLN A 322 -3.83 -14.93 0.97
CA GLN A 322 -4.30 -15.40 -0.32
C GLN A 322 -3.25 -16.30 -0.97
N LEU A 323 -3.68 -17.46 -1.45
CA LEU A 323 -2.86 -18.51 -2.04
C LEU A 323 -3.29 -18.72 -3.49
N ASP A 324 -2.41 -18.41 -4.44
CA ASP A 324 -2.64 -18.59 -5.88
C ASP A 324 -1.54 -19.45 -6.49
N LEU A 325 -1.85 -20.74 -6.69
CA LEU A 325 -0.96 -21.76 -7.24
C LEU A 325 -1.38 -22.24 -8.62
N SER A 326 -0.40 -22.70 -9.39
CA SER A 326 -0.55 -23.19 -10.75
C SER A 326 0.34 -24.41 -11.01
N HIS A 327 0.01 -25.18 -12.05
CA HIS A 327 0.68 -26.43 -12.42
C HIS A 327 0.68 -27.50 -11.29
N ILE A 328 -0.32 -27.44 -10.41
CA ILE A 328 -0.52 -28.37 -9.30
C ILE A 328 -1.19 -29.65 -9.83
N PRO A 329 -0.57 -30.84 -9.69
CA PRO A 329 -1.19 -32.10 -10.10
C PRO A 329 -2.29 -32.51 -9.13
N ALA A 330 -3.19 -33.40 -9.55
CA ALA A 330 -4.14 -34.02 -8.63
C ALA A 330 -3.40 -34.90 -7.58
N PRO A 331 -3.89 -34.96 -6.33
CA PRO A 331 -3.34 -35.83 -5.31
C PRO A 331 -3.54 -37.31 -5.67
N GLN A 332 -2.79 -38.18 -5.00
CA GLN A 332 -2.96 -39.63 -5.09
C GLN A 332 -4.37 -40.07 -4.69
N ALA A 333 -4.84 -41.20 -5.22
CA ALA A 333 -6.17 -41.72 -4.92
C ALA A 333 -6.36 -41.94 -3.40
N GLY A 334 -7.40 -41.34 -2.82
CA GLY A 334 -7.65 -41.35 -1.37
C GLY A 334 -6.86 -40.32 -0.56
N LYS A 335 -6.03 -39.47 -1.20
CA LYS A 335 -5.28 -38.39 -0.55
C LYS A 335 -5.84 -37.01 -0.89
N SER A 336 -5.40 -36.01 -0.14
CA SER A 336 -5.74 -34.60 -0.34
C SER A 336 -4.56 -33.71 0.08
N TYR A 337 -4.51 -32.51 -0.49
CA TYR A 337 -3.51 -31.51 -0.11
C TYR A 337 -4.05 -30.64 1.03
N TYR A 338 -3.28 -30.53 2.10
CA TYR A 338 -3.56 -29.70 3.27
C TYR A 338 -2.49 -28.60 3.35
N ALA A 339 -2.92 -27.36 3.51
CA ALA A 339 -2.02 -26.21 3.59
C ALA A 339 -1.91 -25.67 5.02
N TRP A 340 -0.73 -25.17 5.37
CA TRP A 340 -0.36 -24.80 6.72
C TRP A 340 0.51 -23.54 6.73
N LEU A 341 0.26 -22.66 7.71
CA LEU A 341 1.26 -21.69 8.15
C LEU A 341 2.01 -22.23 9.37
N LEU A 342 3.33 -22.16 9.33
CA LEU A 342 4.22 -22.63 10.38
C LEU A 342 4.99 -21.45 10.99
N GLY A 343 5.27 -21.55 12.28
CA GLY A 343 5.99 -20.51 13.02
C GLY A 343 7.45 -20.38 12.62
N ASP A 344 8.12 -19.42 13.26
CA ASP A 344 9.56 -19.17 13.09
C ASP A 344 10.41 -20.41 13.44
N ASN A 345 11.69 -20.39 13.05
CA ASN A 345 12.58 -21.53 13.25
C ASN A 345 13.35 -21.45 14.58
N ASP A 346 12.68 -20.99 15.64
CA ASP A 346 13.25 -20.91 17.00
C ASP A 346 13.05 -22.24 17.75
N ALA A 347 14.15 -22.85 18.18
CA ALA A 347 14.16 -24.07 18.97
C ALA A 347 13.51 -23.90 20.37
N ASN A 348 13.32 -22.67 20.84
CA ASN A 348 12.80 -22.34 22.17
C ASN A 348 11.30 -22.00 22.18
N VAL A 349 10.68 -21.72 21.02
CA VAL A 349 9.30 -21.20 20.94
C VAL A 349 8.46 -22.01 19.95
N THR A 350 7.78 -23.04 20.46
CA THR A 350 6.85 -23.85 19.66
C THR A 350 5.55 -23.11 19.39
N ILE A 351 5.46 -22.43 18.24
CA ILE A 351 4.21 -21.88 17.72
C ILE A 351 3.43 -23.01 17.02
N PRO A 352 2.18 -23.33 17.43
CA PRO A 352 1.37 -24.35 16.75
C PRO A 352 1.12 -24.01 15.28
N ALA A 353 1.17 -25.02 14.41
CA ALA A 353 0.84 -24.88 13.00
C ALA A 353 -0.62 -24.45 12.83
N LEU A 354 -0.85 -23.43 12.01
CA LEU A 354 -2.19 -22.97 11.65
C LEU A 354 -2.66 -23.68 10.39
N SER A 355 -3.71 -24.49 10.50
CA SER A 355 -4.30 -25.14 9.33
C SER A 355 -5.08 -24.13 8.49
N LEU A 356 -4.72 -24.07 7.21
CA LEU A 356 -5.49 -23.37 6.17
C LEU A 356 -6.51 -24.32 5.52
N GLY A 357 -6.62 -25.58 6.01
CA GLY A 357 -7.52 -26.61 5.50
C GLY A 357 -7.11 -27.20 4.14
N THR A 358 -8.04 -27.94 3.52
CA THR A 358 -7.83 -28.61 2.22
C THR A 358 -7.69 -27.61 1.06
N LEU A 359 -6.83 -27.93 0.09
CA LEU A 359 -6.74 -27.24 -1.19
C LEU A 359 -7.60 -27.93 -2.24
N GLN A 360 -8.50 -27.17 -2.88
CA GLN A 360 -9.28 -27.63 -4.02
C GLN A 360 -8.54 -27.28 -5.31
N ILE A 361 -8.41 -28.24 -6.22
CA ILE A 361 -7.60 -28.12 -7.44
C ILE A 361 -8.54 -28.09 -8.65
N LEU A 362 -8.57 -26.97 -9.35
CA LEU A 362 -9.40 -26.77 -10.54
C LEU A 362 -8.49 -26.53 -11.74
N ASN A 363 -8.50 -27.44 -12.71
CA ASN A 363 -7.67 -27.40 -13.93
C ASN A 363 -6.17 -27.15 -13.67
N GLY A 364 -5.64 -27.76 -12.60
CA GLY A 364 -4.24 -27.63 -12.19
C GLY A 364 -3.89 -26.30 -11.50
N ARG A 365 -4.89 -25.52 -11.08
CA ARG A 365 -4.73 -24.32 -10.25
C ARG A 365 -5.37 -24.52 -8.88
N VAL A 366 -4.86 -23.79 -7.89
CA VAL A 366 -5.50 -23.58 -6.59
C VAL A 366 -5.60 -22.07 -6.41
N SER A 367 -6.78 -21.56 -6.08
CA SER A 367 -6.95 -20.19 -5.58
C SER A 367 -7.72 -20.30 -4.27
N LYS A 368 -7.19 -19.73 -3.19
CA LYS A 368 -7.80 -19.82 -1.86
C LYS A 368 -7.43 -18.63 -0.98
N SER A 369 -8.44 -18.01 -0.39
CA SER A 369 -8.26 -17.02 0.68
C SER A 369 -8.48 -17.66 2.06
N PHE A 370 -7.80 -17.11 3.07
CA PHE A 370 -7.95 -17.42 4.48
C PHE A 370 -7.87 -16.13 5.29
N THR A 371 -8.65 -16.02 6.36
CA THR A 371 -8.63 -14.90 7.32
C THR A 371 -8.56 -15.49 8.74
N SER A 372 -7.77 -14.90 9.64
CA SER A 372 -7.69 -15.39 11.02
C SER A 372 -8.95 -15.06 11.80
N ASN A 373 -9.62 -16.07 12.38
CA ASN A 373 -10.83 -15.91 13.22
C ASN A 373 -10.66 -14.97 14.45
N ASP A 374 -9.43 -14.57 14.76
CA ASP A 374 -9.08 -13.66 15.86
C ASP A 374 -8.48 -12.32 15.39
N ASN A 375 -8.53 -12.04 14.07
CA ASN A 375 -8.03 -10.86 13.37
C ASN A 375 -6.58 -10.46 13.69
N LYS A 376 -5.77 -11.41 14.20
CA LYS A 376 -4.36 -11.17 14.50
C LYS A 376 -3.50 -11.22 13.24
N ASN A 377 -2.58 -10.27 13.15
CA ASN A 377 -1.50 -10.22 12.16
C ASN A 377 -0.74 -11.56 12.09
N LEU A 378 -0.92 -12.31 11.00
CA LEU A 378 -0.36 -13.64 10.82
C LEU A 378 1.17 -13.58 10.64
N LEU A 379 1.69 -12.59 9.93
CA LEU A 379 3.12 -12.38 9.69
C LEU A 379 3.92 -12.21 11.00
N SER A 380 3.30 -11.65 12.05
CA SER A 380 3.89 -11.52 13.39
C SER A 380 4.19 -12.86 14.09
N ARG A 381 3.62 -13.98 13.60
CA ARG A 381 3.73 -15.32 14.21
C ARG A 381 4.17 -16.41 13.24
N TYR A 382 3.96 -16.22 11.93
CA TYR A 382 4.17 -17.23 10.90
C TYR A 382 5.09 -16.69 9.81
N SER A 383 6.11 -17.46 9.46
CA SER A 383 7.16 -17.09 8.50
C SER A 383 7.49 -18.20 7.50
N ARG A 384 6.71 -19.28 7.54
CA ARG A 384 6.84 -20.47 6.69
C ARG A 384 5.47 -20.98 6.25
N PHE A 385 5.40 -21.53 5.05
CA PHE A 385 4.20 -22.11 4.45
C PHE A 385 4.51 -23.52 3.95
N LEU A 386 3.60 -24.47 4.19
CA LEU A 386 3.78 -25.88 3.82
C LEU A 386 2.49 -26.46 3.23
N VAL A 387 2.62 -27.32 2.21
CA VAL A 387 1.56 -28.18 1.70
C VAL A 387 1.95 -29.65 1.85
N THR A 388 1.13 -30.42 2.55
CA THR A 388 1.29 -31.87 2.76
C THR A 388 0.25 -32.66 1.97
N GLU A 389 0.62 -33.85 1.49
CA GLU A 389 -0.30 -34.84 0.90
C GLU A 389 -0.62 -35.92 1.93
N GLU A 390 -1.83 -35.86 2.48
CA GLU A 390 -2.27 -36.69 3.61
C GLU A 390 -3.65 -37.32 3.32
N ASP A 391 -4.19 -38.11 4.25
CA ASP A 391 -5.38 -38.94 3.98
C ASP A 391 -6.68 -38.13 3.91
N ALA A 392 -7.43 -38.29 2.81
CA ALA A 392 -8.68 -37.57 2.60
C ALA A 392 -9.80 -38.04 3.56
N SER A 393 -9.73 -39.27 4.07
CA SER A 393 -10.73 -39.83 4.99
C SER A 393 -10.51 -39.44 6.45
N MET A 394 -9.30 -38.97 6.79
CA MET A 394 -8.92 -38.58 8.14
C MET A 394 -8.11 -37.27 8.10
N PRO A 395 -8.78 -36.10 8.00
CA PRO A 395 -8.11 -34.81 7.96
C PRO A 395 -7.14 -34.62 9.14
N PRO A 396 -5.85 -34.34 8.87
CA PRO A 396 -4.84 -34.16 9.91
C PRO A 396 -5.11 -32.90 10.76
N ALA A 397 -4.77 -32.98 12.05
CA ALA A 397 -4.84 -31.85 12.98
C ALA A 397 -3.54 -31.00 13.02
N ASN A 398 -2.43 -31.57 12.53
CA ASN A 398 -1.10 -30.95 12.42
C ASN A 398 -0.45 -31.49 11.14
N PRO A 399 0.46 -30.75 10.48
CA PRO A 399 1.17 -31.25 9.31
C PRO A 399 1.98 -32.51 9.64
N SER A 400 1.96 -33.51 8.76
CA SER A 400 2.79 -34.70 8.93
C SER A 400 4.29 -34.37 9.04
N LEU A 401 4.94 -35.01 10.00
CA LEU A 401 6.40 -34.94 10.20
C LEU A 401 7.18 -35.80 9.19
N ASP A 402 6.50 -36.67 8.44
CA ASP A 402 7.13 -37.41 7.35
C ASP A 402 7.28 -36.50 6.12
N GLN A 403 8.53 -36.09 5.85
CA GLN A 403 8.90 -35.25 4.70
C GLN A 403 8.54 -35.88 3.33
N ASN A 404 8.29 -37.19 3.26
CA ASN A 404 7.78 -37.82 2.03
C ASN A 404 6.33 -37.42 1.72
N THR A 405 5.57 -36.88 2.68
CA THR A 405 4.25 -36.25 2.46
C THR A 405 4.36 -34.82 1.94
N TRP A 406 5.48 -34.12 2.14
CA TRP A 406 5.61 -32.70 1.79
C TRP A 406 5.62 -32.50 0.27
N ARG A 407 4.84 -31.55 -0.25
CA ARG A 407 4.67 -31.31 -1.69
C ARG A 407 5.19 -29.95 -2.12
N TYR A 408 4.78 -28.90 -1.41
CA TYR A 408 5.17 -27.52 -1.68
C TYR A 408 5.57 -26.82 -0.38
N GLY A 409 6.50 -25.89 -0.46
CA GLY A 409 6.98 -25.13 0.69
C GLY A 409 7.46 -23.72 0.31
N ALA A 410 7.48 -22.83 1.30
CA ALA A 410 8.08 -21.51 1.22
C ALA A 410 8.47 -20.99 2.61
N PHE A 411 9.44 -20.08 2.66
CA PHE A 411 9.88 -19.43 3.90
C PHE A 411 10.43 -18.03 3.62
N PHE A 412 10.29 -17.12 4.58
CA PHE A 412 11.05 -15.86 4.55
C PHE A 412 12.45 -16.10 5.12
N SER A 413 13.47 -15.49 4.51
CA SER A 413 14.84 -15.56 5.03
C SER A 413 14.93 -14.93 6.43
N GLN A 414 15.32 -15.76 7.41
CA GLN A 414 15.77 -15.37 8.75
C GLN A 414 17.30 -15.14 8.80
N VAL A 415 17.99 -15.20 7.65
CA VAL A 415 19.42 -14.85 7.55
C VAL A 415 19.53 -13.32 7.38
N PRO A 416 20.30 -12.62 8.24
CA PRO A 416 20.55 -11.19 8.10
C PRO A 416 21.08 -10.75 6.74
N SER A 417 20.78 -9.51 6.34
CA SER A 417 21.48 -8.82 5.26
C SER A 417 22.98 -8.75 5.59
N PRO A 418 23.89 -9.21 4.72
CA PRO A 418 25.33 -8.95 4.87
C PRO A 418 25.71 -7.47 4.74
N GLU A 419 24.77 -6.63 4.27
CA GLU A 419 24.94 -5.20 4.04
C GLU A 419 24.42 -4.37 5.25
N ASP A 420 23.44 -4.86 6.02
CA ASP A 420 23.01 -4.29 7.31
C ASP A 420 24.02 -4.55 8.44
N THR A 421 25.15 -3.86 8.34
CA THR A 421 26.22 -3.84 9.33
C THR A 421 25.86 -3.15 10.66
N GLN A 422 24.65 -2.57 10.79
CA GLN A 422 24.23 -1.85 11.99
C GLN A 422 23.29 -2.67 12.87
N ASN A 423 22.19 -3.15 12.30
CA ASN A 423 21.11 -3.81 13.05
C ASN A 423 21.11 -5.33 12.85
N HIS A 424 21.75 -5.81 11.78
CA HIS A 424 21.82 -7.23 11.39
C HIS A 424 20.42 -7.87 11.25
N TYR A 425 19.47 -7.13 10.68
CA TYR A 425 18.11 -7.62 10.41
C TYR A 425 18.04 -8.52 9.17
N SER A 426 17.09 -9.45 9.18
CA SER A 426 16.76 -10.33 8.06
C SER A 426 15.59 -9.81 7.22
N LEU A 427 15.31 -10.46 6.09
CA LEU A 427 14.13 -10.16 5.27
C LEU A 427 12.83 -10.24 6.10
N LEU A 428 12.71 -11.25 6.97
CA LEU A 428 11.55 -11.41 7.85
C LEU A 428 11.40 -10.23 8.83
N ASP A 429 12.51 -9.74 9.40
CA ASP A 429 12.49 -8.63 10.36
C ASP A 429 12.05 -7.32 9.68
N HIS A 430 12.61 -7.00 8.51
CA HIS A 430 12.21 -5.82 7.75
C HIS A 430 10.72 -5.86 7.35
N LEU A 431 10.22 -7.01 6.87
CA LEU A 431 8.80 -7.20 6.58
C LEU A 431 7.93 -7.00 7.83
N ARG A 432 8.36 -7.51 8.99
CA ARG A 432 7.67 -7.32 10.27
C ARG A 432 7.69 -5.87 10.76
N HIS A 433 8.79 -5.14 10.58
CA HIS A 433 8.85 -3.73 10.98
C HIS A 433 7.98 -2.84 10.10
N LEU A 434 7.86 -3.15 8.81
CA LEU A 434 6.93 -2.48 7.91
C LEU A 434 5.46 -2.79 8.25
N LEU A 435 5.12 -4.07 8.48
CA LEU A 435 3.73 -4.55 8.42
C LEU A 435 3.12 -5.09 9.72
N ALA A 436 3.92 -5.38 10.76
CA ALA A 436 3.46 -6.11 11.95
C ALA A 436 3.78 -5.37 13.26
N GLN A 437 5.05 -5.17 13.57
CA GLN A 437 5.51 -4.36 14.71
C GLN A 437 6.93 -3.85 14.44
N ASP A 438 7.10 -2.53 14.42
CA ASP A 438 8.43 -1.93 14.44
C ASP A 438 8.96 -1.78 15.89
N PRO A 439 10.23 -2.14 16.18
CA PRO A 439 10.79 -2.05 17.53
C PRO A 439 11.02 -0.61 18.02
N LYS A 440 11.25 0.36 17.11
CA LYS A 440 11.45 1.77 17.48
C LYS A 440 10.10 2.43 17.79
N LEU A 441 9.05 2.15 17.03
CA LEU A 441 7.66 2.46 17.40
C LEU A 441 7.27 1.83 18.74
N ALA A 442 7.60 0.55 18.96
CA ALA A 442 7.34 -0.13 20.23
C ALA A 442 8.03 0.57 21.42
N SER A 443 9.27 1.07 21.24
CA SER A 443 10.02 1.83 22.26
C SER A 443 9.36 3.15 22.66
N VAL A 444 8.51 3.72 21.81
CA VAL A 444 7.68 4.90 22.12
C VAL A 444 6.21 4.53 22.45
N GLY A 445 5.93 3.23 22.57
CA GLY A 445 4.64 2.67 22.93
C GLY A 445 3.62 2.57 21.79
N LEU A 446 4.04 2.76 20.54
CA LEU A 446 3.19 2.62 19.36
C LEU A 446 3.21 1.17 18.85
N SER A 447 2.04 0.52 18.87
CA SER A 447 1.86 -0.84 18.36
C SER A 447 1.60 -0.83 16.85
N GLY A 448 2.10 -1.83 16.12
CA GLY A 448 1.97 -1.94 14.67
C GLY A 448 3.25 -1.67 13.89
N GLY A 449 3.25 -2.04 12.61
CA GLY A 449 4.31 -1.70 11.66
C GLY A 449 4.26 -0.24 11.20
N LEU A 450 5.33 0.23 10.56
CA LEU A 450 5.46 1.61 10.07
C LEU A 450 4.41 2.00 9.03
N ASP A 451 3.98 1.05 8.19
CA ASP A 451 3.12 1.28 7.03
C ASP A 451 1.71 1.77 7.42
N ILE A 452 1.05 1.07 8.36
CA ILE A 452 -0.29 1.47 8.83
C ILE A 452 -0.28 2.85 9.49
N TRP A 453 0.79 3.21 10.21
CA TRP A 453 0.91 4.52 10.83
C TRP A 453 1.12 5.62 9.79
N LEU A 454 1.94 5.40 8.76
CA LEU A 454 2.03 6.30 7.62
C LEU A 454 0.65 6.50 6.97
N PHE A 455 -0.09 5.42 6.72
CA PHE A 455 -1.45 5.48 6.14
C PHE A 455 -2.44 6.28 7.01
N ARG A 456 -2.57 5.93 8.30
CA ARG A 456 -3.48 6.61 9.24
C ARG A 456 -3.12 8.08 9.44
N ASN A 457 -1.84 8.41 9.56
CA ASN A 457 -1.38 9.78 9.81
C ASN A 457 -1.54 10.67 8.57
N THR A 458 -1.32 10.13 7.36
CA THR A 458 -1.59 10.83 6.09
C THR A 458 -3.08 11.16 5.93
N LEU A 459 -3.97 10.22 6.28
CA LEU A 459 -5.41 10.45 6.24
C LEU A 459 -5.84 11.60 7.17
N LYS A 460 -5.21 11.76 8.35
CA LYS A 460 -5.49 12.89 9.25
C LYS A 460 -5.05 14.25 8.68
N ILE A 461 -3.92 14.30 7.97
CA ILE A 461 -3.52 15.52 7.24
C ILE A 461 -4.54 15.88 6.14
N LEU A 462 -5.10 14.89 5.45
CA LEU A 462 -6.18 15.10 4.47
C LEU A 462 -7.49 15.59 5.13
N GLU A 463 -7.90 14.99 6.24
CA GLU A 463 -9.07 15.46 7.03
C GLU A 463 -8.91 16.91 7.50
N TRP A 464 -7.77 17.24 8.11
CA TRP A 464 -7.53 18.56 8.69
C TRP A 464 -7.34 19.64 7.62
N SER A 465 -6.67 19.33 6.50
CA SER A 465 -6.54 20.30 5.40
C SER A 465 -7.88 20.58 4.71
N GLY A 466 -8.75 19.57 4.57
CA GLY A 466 -10.13 19.76 4.11
C GLY A 466 -10.94 20.64 5.06
N SER A 467 -10.86 20.35 6.36
CA SER A 467 -11.53 21.15 7.40
C SER A 467 -11.01 22.60 7.46
N ALA A 468 -9.70 22.83 7.29
CA ALA A 468 -9.11 24.17 7.23
C ALA A 468 -9.64 24.96 6.04
N ARG A 469 -9.71 24.34 4.85
CA ARG A 469 -10.27 24.94 3.63
C ARG A 469 -11.74 25.29 3.80
N ASP A 470 -12.54 24.40 4.37
CA ASP A 470 -13.98 24.61 4.48
C ASP A 470 -14.34 25.62 5.59
N ALA A 471 -13.48 25.77 6.62
CA ALA A 471 -13.56 26.85 7.60
C ALA A 471 -13.43 28.27 6.99
N TYR A 472 -12.81 28.41 5.81
CA TYR A 472 -12.82 29.68 5.07
C TYR A 472 -14.24 30.14 4.73
N ARG A 473 -15.16 29.21 4.44
CA ARG A 473 -16.55 29.54 4.07
C ARG A 473 -17.40 30.00 5.26
N SER A 474 -17.10 29.52 6.46
CA SER A 474 -17.74 29.97 7.70
C SER A 474 -17.06 31.19 8.35
N GLY A 475 -15.84 31.52 7.92
CA GLY A 475 -15.04 32.62 8.47
C GLY A 475 -14.36 32.31 9.80
N ASP A 476 -14.33 31.04 10.25
CA ASP A 476 -13.62 30.63 11.47
C ASP A 476 -12.11 30.55 11.23
N THR A 477 -11.47 31.73 11.28
CA THR A 477 -10.01 31.90 11.18
C THR A 477 -9.26 31.12 12.26
N GLY A 478 -9.87 30.93 13.44
CA GLY A 478 -9.31 30.12 14.51
C GLY A 478 -9.27 28.64 14.17
N LEU A 479 -10.30 28.11 13.49
CA LEU A 479 -10.29 26.71 13.02
C LEU A 479 -9.26 26.50 11.92
N MET A 480 -9.10 27.44 10.98
CA MET A 480 -8.03 27.38 9.97
C MET A 480 -6.66 27.20 10.62
N GLN A 481 -6.32 28.06 11.59
CA GLN A 481 -5.03 27.99 12.30
C GLN A 481 -4.89 26.73 13.17
N ARG A 482 -5.95 26.32 13.89
CA ARG A 482 -5.93 25.09 14.70
C ARG A 482 -5.71 23.83 13.86
N GLN A 483 -6.32 23.75 12.66
CA GLN A 483 -6.09 22.61 11.76
C GLN A 483 -4.69 22.66 11.13
N ALA A 484 -4.16 23.85 10.81
CA ALA A 484 -2.78 23.99 10.34
C ALA A 484 -1.76 23.54 11.39
N VAL A 485 -1.93 23.88 12.67
CA VAL A 485 -1.10 23.36 13.77
C VAL A 485 -1.16 21.83 13.84
N ARG A 486 -2.34 21.20 13.76
CA ARG A 486 -2.44 19.73 13.79
C ARG A 486 -1.72 19.03 12.63
N ILE A 487 -1.65 19.68 11.47
CA ILE A 487 -0.90 19.19 10.32
C ILE A 487 0.61 19.25 10.64
N LEU A 488 1.11 20.36 11.17
CA LEU A 488 2.50 20.52 11.58
C LEU A 488 2.88 19.55 12.72
N ASP A 489 2.00 19.33 13.70
CA ASP A 489 2.18 18.34 14.78
C ASP A 489 2.52 16.94 14.24
N TYR A 490 1.91 16.55 13.12
CA TYR A 490 2.12 15.24 12.47
C TYR A 490 3.28 15.25 11.47
N LEU A 491 3.52 16.38 10.79
CA LEU A 491 4.63 16.50 9.83
C LEU A 491 5.98 16.54 10.53
N ASP A 492 6.14 17.41 11.53
CA ASP A 492 7.41 17.68 12.22
C ASP A 492 7.57 16.84 13.51
N GLY A 493 6.45 16.32 14.03
CA GLY A 493 6.40 15.64 15.32
C GLY A 493 6.49 16.61 16.51
N THR A 494 5.85 16.25 17.62
CA THR A 494 5.74 17.08 18.83
C THR A 494 7.08 17.47 19.48
N GLN A 495 8.17 16.76 19.16
CA GLN A 495 9.52 17.08 19.60
C GLN A 495 10.16 18.24 18.82
N TYR A 496 9.77 18.47 17.57
CA TYR A 496 10.40 19.46 16.68
C TYR A 496 9.46 20.59 16.23
N VAL A 497 8.14 20.39 16.18
CA VAL A 497 7.13 21.39 15.74
C VAL A 497 7.24 22.78 16.42
N GLN A 498 7.92 22.86 17.57
CA GLN A 498 8.26 24.11 18.25
C GLN A 498 9.23 25.02 17.43
N THR A 499 9.96 24.49 16.44
CA THR A 499 10.80 25.28 15.52
C THR A 499 9.99 26.26 14.66
N GLU A 500 8.73 25.94 14.40
CA GLU A 500 7.79 26.78 13.65
C GLU A 500 7.29 28.00 14.44
N LYS A 501 7.71 28.12 15.71
CA LYS A 501 7.44 29.27 16.60
C LYS A 501 5.93 29.59 16.69
N ILE A 502 5.12 28.54 16.86
CA ILE A 502 3.66 28.62 16.93
C ILE A 502 3.21 29.82 17.80
N PRO A 503 2.41 30.77 17.26
CA PRO A 503 1.97 31.95 18.00
C PRO A 503 1.29 31.60 19.33
N ALA A 504 1.62 32.33 20.40
CA ALA A 504 1.22 32.02 21.78
C ALA A 504 -0.31 32.06 22.05
N ASN A 505 -1.12 32.52 21.10
CA ASN A 505 -2.59 32.44 21.12
C ASN A 505 -3.14 31.12 20.53
N LEU A 506 -2.26 30.24 20.05
CA LEU A 506 -2.55 28.87 19.62
C LEU A 506 -1.84 27.91 20.59
N SER A 507 -2.44 26.75 20.86
CA SER A 507 -1.75 25.69 21.61
C SER A 507 -0.68 25.06 20.71
N PRO A 508 0.54 24.77 21.21
CA PRO A 508 1.64 24.29 20.38
C PRO A 508 1.56 22.80 20.01
N ILE A 509 0.59 22.07 20.58
CA ILE A 509 0.21 20.69 20.23
C ILE A 509 -1.32 20.61 20.33
N LEU A 510 -1.99 20.08 19.31
CA LEU A 510 -3.47 19.97 19.22
C LEU A 510 -3.98 18.57 18.86
N VAL A 511 -3.10 17.57 18.95
CA VAL A 511 -3.30 16.15 18.62
C VAL A 511 -2.89 15.24 19.79
N ASP A 512 -3.03 13.91 19.64
CA ASP A 512 -2.42 12.95 20.56
C ASP A 512 -0.88 13.03 20.46
N PRO A 513 -0.17 13.46 21.53
CA PRO A 513 1.28 13.64 21.50
C PRO A 513 2.06 12.31 21.46
N LYS A 514 1.41 11.16 21.72
CA LYS A 514 2.02 9.84 21.58
C LYS A 514 2.11 9.43 20.11
N ILE A 515 1.04 9.61 19.35
CA ILE A 515 1.00 9.31 17.91
C ILE A 515 1.89 10.30 17.16
N ALA A 516 1.73 11.60 17.46
CA ALA A 516 2.54 12.67 16.89
C ALA A 516 3.97 12.75 17.46
N ARG A 517 4.45 11.76 18.21
CA ARG A 517 5.85 11.76 18.67
C ARG A 517 6.83 11.46 17.54
N VAL A 518 6.42 10.63 16.58
CA VAL A 518 7.23 10.26 15.41
C VAL A 518 6.78 11.09 14.23
N ALA A 519 7.69 11.90 13.69
CA ALA A 519 7.43 12.80 12.57
C ALA A 519 7.18 12.04 11.26
N LEU A 520 6.43 12.64 10.33
CA LEU A 520 6.31 12.12 8.96
C LEU A 520 7.47 12.59 8.08
N LEU A 521 7.93 13.82 8.28
CA LEU A 521 9.11 14.40 7.66
C LEU A 521 10.31 14.34 8.62
N GLU A 522 11.49 14.15 8.05
CA GLU A 522 12.77 14.23 8.77
C GLU A 522 13.12 15.71 8.97
N VAL A 523 13.25 16.14 10.23
CA VAL A 523 13.63 17.49 10.66
C VAL A 523 15.08 17.52 11.18
N SER A 524 15.57 16.42 11.76
CA SER A 524 16.95 16.24 12.23
C SER A 524 17.50 14.84 11.94
N GLN A 525 18.75 14.78 11.47
CA GLN A 525 19.52 13.55 11.27
C GLN A 525 19.76 12.74 12.56
N SER A 526 19.43 13.28 13.74
CA SER A 526 19.58 12.64 15.05
C SER A 526 18.25 12.18 15.67
N GLU A 527 17.18 12.06 14.88
CA GLU A 527 15.87 11.61 15.33
C GLU A 527 15.85 10.16 15.83
N SER A 528 15.09 9.90 16.89
CA SER A 528 14.89 8.55 17.44
C SER A 528 13.53 8.43 18.13
N PRO A 529 12.57 7.68 17.57
CA PRO A 529 12.61 7.00 16.26
C PRO A 529 12.82 7.97 15.08
N PRO A 530 13.42 7.53 13.96
CA PRO A 530 13.48 8.33 12.73
C PRO A 530 12.09 8.58 12.14
N ALA A 531 11.89 9.71 11.46
CA ALA A 531 10.64 10.01 10.76
C ALA A 531 10.18 8.90 9.79
N TYR A 532 8.86 8.69 9.68
CA TYR A 532 8.24 7.56 8.97
C TYR A 532 8.76 7.35 7.56
N LEU A 533 8.84 8.40 6.74
CA LEU A 533 9.28 8.28 5.34
C LEU A 533 10.74 7.84 5.20
N LEU A 534 11.62 8.33 6.08
CA LEU A 534 13.02 7.88 6.14
C LEU A 534 13.10 6.45 6.66
N HIS A 535 12.36 6.12 7.72
CA HIS A 535 12.46 4.83 8.38
C HIS A 535 11.96 3.68 7.48
N ILE A 536 10.87 3.89 6.75
CA ILE A 536 10.35 2.96 5.74
C ILE A 536 11.36 2.84 4.58
N GLY A 537 11.89 3.96 4.08
CA GLY A 537 12.86 3.96 2.98
C GLY A 537 14.12 3.12 3.28
N ASN A 538 14.63 3.21 4.51
CA ASN A 538 15.76 2.40 4.98
C ASN A 538 15.45 0.89 4.95
N HIS A 539 14.24 0.47 5.37
CA HIS A 539 13.85 -0.94 5.29
C HIS A 539 13.65 -1.43 3.86
N LEU A 540 13.12 -0.60 2.96
CA LEU A 540 12.98 -0.95 1.54
C LEU A 540 14.33 -1.03 0.82
N HIS A 541 15.33 -0.27 1.27
CA HIS A 541 16.71 -0.40 0.81
C HIS A 541 17.25 -1.79 1.13
N GLU A 542 17.31 -2.19 2.41
CA GLU A 542 17.84 -3.49 2.83
C GLU A 542 17.06 -4.68 2.24
N ILE A 543 15.72 -4.59 2.16
CA ILE A 543 14.88 -5.60 1.49
C ILE A 543 15.36 -5.84 0.04
N SER A 544 15.86 -4.81 -0.66
CA SER A 544 16.34 -4.96 -2.05
C SER A 544 17.63 -5.77 -2.19
N PHE A 545 18.38 -5.98 -1.10
CA PHE A 545 19.65 -6.73 -1.07
C PHE A 545 19.58 -8.01 -0.22
N ALA A 546 18.58 -8.15 0.65
CA ALA A 546 18.40 -9.26 1.57
C ALA A 546 18.45 -10.66 0.90
N PRO A 547 18.98 -11.70 1.58
CA PRO A 547 19.03 -13.05 1.03
C PRO A 547 17.64 -13.61 0.67
N ASN A 548 17.57 -14.33 -0.45
CA ASN A 548 16.38 -14.99 -1.01
C ASN A 548 15.19 -14.07 -1.39
N VAL A 549 15.38 -12.74 -1.44
CA VAL A 549 14.34 -11.83 -1.96
C VAL A 549 14.21 -11.97 -3.49
N ASN A 550 12.97 -12.04 -3.99
CA ASN A 550 12.68 -12.31 -5.40
C ASN A 550 12.68 -11.04 -6.28
N GLY A 551 12.52 -11.23 -7.60
CA GLY A 551 12.56 -10.12 -8.57
C GLY A 551 11.45 -9.09 -8.41
N ASP A 552 10.22 -9.53 -8.10
CA ASP A 552 9.06 -8.66 -7.94
C ASP A 552 9.08 -7.92 -6.59
N GLN A 553 9.60 -8.53 -5.52
CA GLN A 553 9.87 -7.88 -4.24
C GLN A 553 10.91 -6.75 -4.40
N LYS A 554 12.01 -6.97 -5.13
CA LYS A 554 12.99 -5.90 -5.43
C LYS A 554 12.38 -4.77 -6.25
N LYS A 555 11.52 -5.10 -7.22
CA LYS A 555 10.77 -4.13 -8.03
C LYS A 555 9.79 -3.32 -7.16
N LEU A 556 8.98 -3.98 -6.34
CA LEU A 556 8.04 -3.35 -5.41
C LEU A 556 8.79 -2.43 -4.43
N ALA A 557 9.88 -2.88 -3.83
CA ALA A 557 10.68 -2.05 -2.92
C ALA A 557 11.26 -0.80 -3.60
N THR A 558 11.64 -0.92 -4.89
CA THR A 558 12.07 0.21 -5.71
C THR A 558 10.92 1.17 -6.02
N GLU A 559 9.74 0.65 -6.42
CA GLU A 559 8.55 1.46 -6.72
C GLU A 559 8.01 2.19 -5.48
N ILE A 560 7.96 1.52 -4.33
CA ILE A 560 7.55 2.14 -3.06
C ILE A 560 8.54 3.26 -2.67
N ASN A 561 9.85 3.06 -2.84
CA ASN A 561 10.84 4.12 -2.63
C ASN A 561 10.64 5.33 -3.55
N VAL A 562 10.20 5.14 -4.80
CA VAL A 562 9.81 6.27 -5.68
C VAL A 562 8.53 6.95 -5.17
N ALA A 563 7.53 6.20 -4.72
CA ALA A 563 6.31 6.75 -4.13
C ALA A 563 6.60 7.56 -2.85
N ILE A 564 7.48 7.08 -1.95
CA ILE A 564 7.92 7.80 -0.75
C ILE A 564 8.51 9.17 -1.09
N ASN A 565 9.30 9.26 -2.17
CA ASN A 565 9.84 10.54 -2.62
C ASN A 565 8.78 11.50 -3.17
N ASN A 566 7.72 10.98 -3.82
CA ASN A 566 6.55 11.80 -4.18
C ASN A 566 5.83 12.31 -2.92
N VAL A 567 5.60 11.45 -1.93
CA VAL A 567 4.94 11.80 -0.66
C VAL A 567 5.76 12.84 0.12
N LYS A 568 7.09 12.68 0.24
CA LYS A 568 7.98 13.68 0.85
C LYS A 568 7.86 15.04 0.14
N SER A 569 7.82 15.04 -1.19
CA SER A 569 7.66 16.26 -2.00
C SER A 569 6.31 16.96 -1.80
N TRP A 570 5.19 16.23 -1.72
CA TRP A 570 3.89 16.86 -1.47
C TRP A 570 3.74 17.29 0.00
N PHE A 571 4.24 16.52 0.97
CA PHE A 571 4.23 16.89 2.40
C PHE A 571 5.03 18.17 2.69
N LEU A 572 6.16 18.39 2.04
CA LEU A 572 6.91 19.66 2.19
C LEU A 572 6.07 20.87 1.75
N GLY A 573 5.30 20.78 0.66
CA GLY A 573 4.40 21.87 0.26
C GLY A 573 3.14 21.99 1.15
N VAL A 574 2.70 20.91 1.81
CA VAL A 574 1.67 20.99 2.87
C VAL A 574 2.23 21.71 4.10
N HIS A 575 3.49 21.45 4.46
CA HIS A 575 4.20 22.15 5.54
C HIS A 575 4.31 23.65 5.26
N ASP A 576 4.86 24.03 4.10
CA ASP A 576 4.99 25.43 3.66
C ASP A 576 3.66 26.20 3.78
N ASP A 577 2.55 25.57 3.39
CA ASP A 577 1.22 26.18 3.47
C ASP A 577 0.68 26.27 4.91
N ALA A 578 0.85 25.21 5.72
CA ALA A 578 0.40 25.19 7.11
C ALA A 578 1.20 26.17 7.99
N ALA A 579 2.53 26.19 7.84
CA ALA A 579 3.43 27.14 8.48
C ALA A 579 3.08 28.59 8.10
N ALA A 580 2.80 28.85 6.82
CA ALA A 580 2.33 30.17 6.40
C ALA A 580 0.96 30.55 7.02
N ILE A 581 0.02 29.61 7.17
CA ILE A 581 -1.33 29.86 7.72
C ILE A 581 -1.28 30.20 9.21
N ILE A 582 -0.48 29.52 10.02
CA ILE A 582 -0.44 29.78 11.48
C ILE A 582 0.00 31.22 11.80
N HIS A 583 0.87 31.81 10.98
CA HIS A 583 1.42 33.17 11.17
C HIS A 583 0.56 34.30 10.56
N MET A 584 -0.60 34.01 9.96
CA MET A 584 -1.50 35.04 9.41
C MET A 584 -2.41 35.66 10.48
N SER A 585 -2.68 36.96 10.35
CA SER A 585 -3.72 37.64 11.14
C SER A 585 -5.15 37.24 10.69
N PRO A 586 -6.18 37.43 11.54
CA PRO A 586 -7.57 37.17 11.15
C PRO A 586 -8.04 37.93 9.91
N ASP A 587 -7.46 39.10 9.61
CA ASP A 587 -7.80 39.90 8.43
C ASP A 587 -6.98 39.53 7.18
N GLN A 588 -5.86 38.81 7.36
CA GLN A 588 -5.20 38.10 6.25
C GLN A 588 -5.95 36.81 5.92
N LEU A 589 -6.34 36.03 6.94
CA LEU A 589 -7.00 34.72 6.78
C LEU A 589 -8.36 34.78 6.03
N ARG A 590 -9.00 35.95 5.97
CA ARG A 590 -10.25 36.20 5.24
C ARG A 590 -10.07 36.61 3.78
N LYS A 591 -8.84 36.71 3.28
CA LYS A 591 -8.57 37.18 1.92
C LYS A 591 -8.54 36.03 0.90
N PRO A 592 -8.87 36.29 -0.39
CA PRO A 592 -8.86 35.26 -1.45
C PRO A 592 -7.53 34.51 -1.60
N GLU A 593 -6.40 35.16 -1.28
CA GLU A 593 -5.06 34.54 -1.31
C GLU A 593 -4.92 33.43 -0.26
N THR A 594 -5.57 33.54 0.91
CA THR A 594 -5.62 32.46 1.90
C THR A 594 -6.48 31.30 1.39
N LEU A 595 -7.60 31.55 0.72
CA LEU A 595 -8.39 30.47 0.09
C LEU A 595 -7.58 29.75 -1.00
N ALA A 596 -6.80 30.48 -1.81
CA ALA A 596 -5.89 29.89 -2.78
C ALA A 596 -4.86 28.96 -2.10
N ARG A 597 -4.27 29.40 -0.98
CA ARG A 597 -3.36 28.58 -0.17
C ARG A 597 -4.02 27.35 0.44
N LEU A 598 -5.20 27.51 1.05
CA LEU A 598 -5.96 26.39 1.63
C LEU A 598 -6.37 25.34 0.58
N ASN A 599 -6.70 25.77 -0.64
CA ASN A 599 -6.95 24.87 -1.77
C ASN A 599 -5.69 24.12 -2.22
N HIS A 600 -4.53 24.79 -2.21
CA HIS A 600 -3.24 24.18 -2.56
C HIS A 600 -2.81 23.13 -1.52
N MET A 601 -2.83 23.49 -0.24
CA MET A 601 -2.57 22.59 0.90
C MET A 601 -3.46 21.33 0.84
N PHE A 602 -4.77 21.50 0.59
CA PHE A 602 -5.67 20.36 0.41
C PHE A 602 -5.34 19.52 -0.83
N LYS A 603 -4.98 20.13 -1.97
CA LYS A 603 -4.56 19.40 -3.17
C LYS A 603 -3.33 18.54 -2.88
N LEU A 604 -2.32 19.11 -2.22
CA LEU A 604 -1.09 18.39 -1.88
C LEU A 604 -1.33 17.27 -0.86
N ALA A 605 -2.15 17.50 0.17
CA ALA A 605 -2.55 16.44 1.11
C ALA A 605 -3.33 15.31 0.43
N ASN A 606 -4.22 15.66 -0.51
CA ASN A 606 -4.95 14.67 -1.33
C ASN A 606 -3.97 13.86 -2.18
N ASN A 607 -3.07 14.52 -2.91
CA ASN A 607 -2.04 13.86 -3.70
C ASN A 607 -1.15 12.93 -2.85
N ALA A 608 -0.74 13.36 -1.66
CA ALA A 608 0.03 12.53 -0.74
C ALA A 608 -0.71 11.25 -0.33
N PHE A 609 -2.04 11.28 -0.23
CA PHE A 609 -2.84 10.10 0.09
C PHE A 609 -3.15 9.21 -1.13
N VAL A 610 -3.70 9.76 -2.21
CA VAL A 610 -4.22 8.98 -3.36
C VAL A 610 -3.32 8.95 -4.60
N GLY A 611 -2.21 9.69 -4.58
CA GLY A 611 -1.37 9.96 -5.75
C GLY A 611 -1.92 11.08 -6.65
N GLU A 612 -1.21 11.37 -7.74
CA GLU A 612 -1.73 12.20 -8.85
C GLU A 612 -1.35 11.57 -10.20
N THR A 613 -2.20 11.72 -11.22
CA THR A 613 -1.76 11.49 -12.61
C THR A 613 -1.21 12.80 -13.14
N ASP A 614 0.06 12.81 -13.56
CA ASP A 614 0.67 13.97 -14.20
C ASP A 614 -0.02 14.22 -15.56
N PRO A 615 -0.69 15.37 -15.77
CA PRO A 615 -1.40 15.66 -17.00
C PRO A 615 -0.48 15.89 -18.21
N ALA A 616 0.83 16.08 -18.02
CA ALA A 616 1.80 16.27 -19.11
C ALA A 616 2.37 14.95 -19.64
N THR A 617 2.66 13.99 -18.76
CA THR A 617 3.22 12.68 -19.14
C THR A 617 2.20 11.53 -19.14
N ASN A 618 1.02 11.75 -18.55
CA ASN A 618 0.02 10.72 -18.23
C ASN A 618 0.57 9.58 -17.35
N GLN A 619 1.65 9.82 -16.61
CA GLN A 619 2.19 8.86 -15.63
C GLN A 619 1.53 9.06 -14.26
N VAL A 620 1.34 7.96 -13.53
CA VAL A 620 0.85 7.99 -12.16
C VAL A 620 2.02 8.22 -11.20
N ARG A 621 1.96 9.31 -10.45
CA ARG A 621 2.77 9.52 -9.25
C ARG A 621 2.00 8.92 -8.08
N GLU A 622 2.53 7.86 -7.51
CA GLU A 622 1.89 7.13 -6.41
C GLU A 622 2.02 7.85 -5.06
N GLY A 623 0.99 7.71 -4.23
CA GLY A 623 0.92 8.21 -2.85
C GLY A 623 0.78 7.08 -1.83
N VAL A 624 0.44 7.45 -0.59
CA VAL A 624 0.45 6.54 0.57
C VAL A 624 -0.54 5.38 0.46
N SER A 625 -1.68 5.54 -0.23
CA SER A 625 -2.61 4.42 -0.45
C SER A 625 -2.03 3.34 -1.39
N GLN A 626 -1.20 3.70 -2.36
CA GLN A 626 -0.47 2.72 -3.19
C GLN A 626 0.73 2.12 -2.45
N ILE A 627 1.44 2.92 -1.62
CA ILE A 627 2.48 2.42 -0.70
C ILE A 627 1.91 1.31 0.19
N HIS A 628 0.79 1.58 0.88
CA HIS A 628 0.13 0.64 1.78
C HIS A 628 -0.26 -0.69 1.11
N TYR A 629 -0.72 -0.65 -0.13
CA TYR A 629 -1.03 -1.86 -0.89
C TYR A 629 0.23 -2.63 -1.31
N LYS A 630 1.23 -1.94 -1.88
CA LYS A 630 2.49 -2.56 -2.34
C LYS A 630 3.35 -3.08 -1.18
N ALA A 631 3.29 -2.43 -0.01
CA ALA A 631 3.97 -2.89 1.19
C ALA A 631 3.47 -4.28 1.62
N GLN A 632 2.15 -4.50 1.60
CA GLN A 632 1.57 -5.83 1.88
C GLN A 632 2.05 -6.88 0.87
N GLN A 633 2.15 -6.52 -0.42
CA GLN A 633 2.67 -7.41 -1.47
C GLN A 633 4.17 -7.77 -1.31
N LEU A 634 4.97 -7.02 -0.53
CA LEU A 634 6.33 -7.45 -0.18
C LEU A 634 6.33 -8.72 0.67
N ALA A 635 5.31 -8.93 1.52
CA ALA A 635 5.09 -10.16 2.25
C ALA A 635 4.44 -11.22 1.35
N THR A 636 5.18 -11.65 0.34
CA THR A 636 4.81 -12.75 -0.57
C THR A 636 5.78 -13.91 -0.41
N PHE A 637 5.24 -15.10 -0.19
CA PHE A 637 5.94 -16.37 -0.32
C PHE A 637 5.97 -16.81 -1.79
N ASP A 638 7.16 -17.16 -2.29
CA ASP A 638 7.32 -17.96 -3.50
C ASP A 638 7.17 -19.43 -3.16
N VAL A 639 6.07 -20.05 -3.59
CA VAL A 639 5.73 -21.42 -3.25
C VAL A 639 6.40 -22.36 -4.24
N MET A 640 7.37 -23.15 -3.75
CA MET A 640 8.20 -24.02 -4.58
C MET A 640 7.88 -25.50 -4.35
N ALA A 641 7.99 -26.31 -5.40
CA ALA A 641 7.85 -27.76 -5.28
C ALA A 641 9.04 -28.35 -4.51
N CYS A 642 8.77 -29.08 -3.43
CA CYS A 642 9.81 -29.54 -2.51
C CYS A 642 10.80 -30.50 -3.21
N SER A 643 12.10 -30.21 -3.13
CA SER A 643 13.14 -30.98 -3.82
C SER A 643 13.60 -32.19 -2.99
N ALA A 644 13.88 -33.30 -3.68
CA ALA A 644 14.31 -34.55 -3.07
C ALA A 644 15.85 -34.68 -3.12
N SER A 645 16.51 -34.49 -1.99
CA SER A 645 17.94 -34.78 -1.84
C SER A 645 18.17 -36.28 -1.59
N LYS A 646 19.44 -36.72 -1.61
CA LYS A 646 19.82 -38.11 -1.31
C LYS A 646 19.67 -38.51 0.17
N ALA A 647 19.30 -37.57 1.06
CA ALA A 647 19.15 -37.82 2.50
C ALA A 647 17.76 -37.46 3.05
N SER A 648 17.08 -36.49 2.43
CA SER A 648 15.79 -35.93 2.88
C SER A 648 15.12 -35.11 1.78
N LYS A 649 13.81 -34.84 1.93
CA LYS A 649 13.06 -33.91 1.07
C LYS A 649 12.87 -32.59 1.84
N SER A 650 13.22 -31.45 1.26
CA SER A 650 13.19 -30.15 1.97
C SER A 650 12.64 -29.01 1.12
N CYS A 651 12.15 -27.96 1.81
CA CYS A 651 11.53 -26.75 1.22
C CYS A 651 11.12 -25.67 2.24
N ILE A 652 11.36 -25.86 3.55
CA ILE A 652 10.95 -25.01 4.70
C ILE A 652 11.92 -25.15 5.89
#